data_AF-A0A3S3H4Y4-F1
#
_entry.id   AF-A0A3S3H4Y4-F1
#
_cell.length_a   1.000
_cell.length_b   1.000
_cell.length_c   1.000
_cell.angle_alpha   90.00
_cell.angle_beta   90.00
_cell.angle_gamma   90.00
#
_symmetry.space_group_name_H-M   'P 1'
#
loop_
_entity.id
_entity.type
_entity.pdbx_description
1 polymer ?
#
loop_
_entity_poly.entity_id
_entity_poly.type
_entity_poly.pdbx_seq_one_letter_code
_entity_poly.pdbx_strand_id
1 'polypeptide(L)'
;MPVWSVSDRDEEILAIAVRALQAWADGEPPRDPALRPDRIPRIHEIVSPALRAAAWPRWLLLERAFLDASATGDLLFAALVLRTLCEEAMRLHALDIDANRLAILAESTRKEDQDRLKQFVSFAWASLARLSTNTIIEGGGWPSFNPTAKALPRLERARAALNSYVHPNYGSHIVALYPERSAAATLLLEAVAAVYEAFFALSWSEKKVAGRTLPVGVNSTESWKRTTRLLLSDILPEIRRTAENDAVAEVMKAPAIVQWLATERNDLAPTLRDPALVPLLEKLPRWPRGVPNARESEFRTWEGAHATDVLGFAAARRGEERVVSQFPAGAPDTTDQVRWLRFNALCLQLAMLIDQAKAASFKVQLVRQVVQGNSLAALLCVRSLIEHRALAVWLPHQVGSSLDAVASQIQADGTLPELGRQAETALANFLAGQGRETREERRAWVMSEQGGARVAWLNLKNIVETAFAEDDRFRTLYALSSAAMHARSYRGIELLLRFADVTAHSRHIGLLVLERLCNRNEEMDHLSAAAMASNQMDHAAAFGGAAAAATDRIAQQVFGHFQEVFVQGLDYSGDGTNENPFYFEPHLEYYKASYALLAQLGVSPGSAKRILDHDVFGHLCDKWHGPDREYWFKVPLDRDQAP
;
A
#
# COMPACT_ATOMS: atom_id res chain seq x y z
N MET A 1 30.16 -2.00 -3.99
CA MET A 1 30.09 -3.08 -3.00
C MET A 1 31.48 -3.68 -2.79
N PRO A 2 31.94 -3.84 -1.54
CA PRO A 2 33.16 -4.58 -1.24
C PRO A 2 33.06 -6.03 -1.74
N VAL A 3 34.15 -6.60 -2.25
CA VAL A 3 34.23 -8.04 -2.54
C VAL A 3 34.61 -8.76 -1.26
N TRP A 4 33.75 -9.69 -0.84
CA TRP A 4 34.07 -10.62 0.24
C TRP A 4 34.50 -11.96 -0.36
N SER A 5 35.78 -12.28 -0.24
CA SER A 5 36.34 -13.59 -0.62
C SER A 5 37.22 -14.06 0.53
N VAL A 6 36.88 -15.22 1.09
CA VAL A 6 37.59 -15.83 2.22
C VAL A 6 37.95 -17.27 1.90
N SER A 7 38.99 -17.80 2.54
CA SER A 7 39.35 -19.21 2.38
C SER A 7 38.37 -20.13 3.12
N ASP A 8 38.27 -21.41 2.76
CA ASP A 8 37.41 -22.38 3.46
C ASP A 8 37.66 -22.41 4.97
N ARG A 9 38.94 -22.25 5.37
CA ARG A 9 39.33 -22.19 6.78
C ARG A 9 38.78 -20.95 7.49
N ASP A 10 38.74 -19.80 6.82
CA ASP A 10 38.19 -18.57 7.38
C ASP A 10 36.66 -18.65 7.50
N GLU A 11 35.98 -19.37 6.60
CA GLU A 11 34.55 -19.66 6.71
C GLU A 11 34.22 -20.52 7.93
N GLU A 12 35.01 -21.57 8.21
CA GLU A 12 34.86 -22.39 9.41
C GLU A 12 35.03 -21.57 10.69
N ILE A 13 36.06 -20.71 10.73
CA ILE A 13 36.34 -19.83 11.88
C ILE A 13 35.18 -18.83 12.07
N LEU A 14 34.67 -18.24 10.98
CA LEU A 14 33.50 -17.36 11.01
C LEU A 14 32.26 -18.10 11.53
N ALA A 15 32.01 -19.34 11.08
CA ALA A 15 30.87 -20.13 11.54
C ALA A 15 30.95 -20.48 13.03
N ILE A 16 32.15 -20.69 13.59
CA ILE A 16 32.36 -20.86 15.03
C ILE A 16 32.05 -19.56 15.78
N ALA A 17 32.54 -18.43 15.29
CA ALA A 17 32.28 -17.12 15.91
C ALA A 17 30.79 -16.74 15.88
N VAL A 18 30.09 -17.02 14.78
CA VAL A 18 28.63 -16.80 14.67
C VAL A 18 27.84 -17.66 15.66
N ARG A 19 28.24 -18.93 15.87
CA ARG A 19 27.65 -19.79 16.90
C ARG A 19 27.89 -19.26 18.31
N ALA A 20 29.07 -18.71 18.57
CA ALA A 20 29.37 -18.08 19.87
C ALA A 20 28.52 -16.82 20.09
N LEU A 21 28.29 -16.01 19.05
CA LEU A 21 27.38 -14.86 19.12
C LEU A 21 25.93 -15.30 19.39
N GLN A 22 25.47 -16.39 18.76
CA GLN A 22 24.14 -16.94 19.01
C GLN A 22 23.97 -17.33 20.47
N ALA A 23 24.86 -18.18 21.01
CA ALA A 23 24.79 -18.61 22.40
C ALA A 23 24.74 -17.43 23.37
N TRP A 24 25.54 -16.39 23.10
CA TRP A 24 25.53 -15.19 23.92
C TRP A 24 24.22 -14.39 23.77
N ALA A 25 23.66 -14.26 22.56
CA ALA A 25 22.37 -13.61 22.33
C ALA A 25 21.22 -14.32 23.07
N ASP A 26 21.27 -15.65 23.13
CA ASP A 26 20.31 -16.52 23.80
C ASP A 26 20.45 -16.52 25.34
N GLY A 27 21.40 -15.74 25.87
CA GLY A 27 21.62 -15.62 27.32
C GLY A 27 22.56 -16.68 27.89
N GLU A 28 23.33 -17.35 27.03
CA GLU A 28 24.35 -18.33 27.37
C GLU A 28 25.77 -17.82 27.03
N PRO A 29 26.22 -16.67 27.60
CA PRO A 29 27.61 -16.24 27.46
C PRO A 29 28.55 -17.25 28.14
N PRO A 30 29.88 -17.16 27.91
CA PRO A 30 30.85 -17.96 28.65
C PRO A 30 30.54 -17.99 30.16
N ARG A 31 30.45 -19.22 30.70
CA ARG A 31 30.03 -19.48 32.09
C ARG A 31 30.89 -18.76 33.10
N ASP A 32 32.19 -18.67 32.84
CA ASP A 32 33.13 -17.88 33.62
C ASP A 32 33.09 -16.41 33.14
N PRO A 33 32.58 -15.47 33.96
CA PRO A 33 32.56 -14.05 33.61
C PRO A 33 33.94 -13.45 33.38
N ALA A 34 34.99 -13.98 34.04
CA ALA A 34 36.36 -13.48 33.88
C ALA A 34 36.91 -13.72 32.46
N LEU A 35 36.36 -14.68 31.72
CA LEU A 35 36.77 -14.97 30.34
C LEU A 35 36.04 -14.11 29.30
N ARG A 36 34.99 -13.38 29.68
CA ARG A 36 34.17 -12.60 28.74
C ARG A 36 34.93 -11.42 28.12
N PRO A 37 35.70 -10.61 28.89
CA PRO A 37 36.47 -9.49 28.34
C PRO A 37 37.53 -9.92 27.32
N ASP A 38 38.06 -11.15 27.43
CA ASP A 38 39.05 -11.69 26.49
C ASP A 38 38.41 -12.35 25.26
N ARG A 39 37.23 -12.95 25.41
CA ARG A 39 36.58 -13.71 24.34
C ARG A 39 35.83 -12.82 23.35
N ILE A 40 35.12 -11.79 23.82
CA ILE A 40 34.33 -10.93 22.91
C ILE A 40 35.20 -10.16 21.90
N PRO A 41 36.40 -9.62 22.25
CA PRO A 41 37.26 -8.94 21.28
C PRO A 41 37.73 -9.88 20.18
N ARG A 42 38.09 -11.12 20.53
CA ARG A 42 38.48 -12.15 19.54
C ARG A 42 37.33 -12.51 18.61
N ILE A 43 36.12 -12.66 19.15
CA ILE A 43 34.92 -12.88 18.32
C ILE A 43 34.73 -11.69 17.38
N HIS A 44 34.81 -10.46 17.90
CA HIS A 44 34.70 -9.23 17.11
C HIS A 44 35.76 -9.17 16.00
N GLU A 45 37.02 -9.50 16.26
CA GLU A 45 38.08 -9.55 15.25
C GLU A 45 37.74 -10.48 14.08
N ILE A 46 37.12 -11.63 14.38
CA ILE A 46 36.68 -12.60 13.36
C ILE A 46 35.49 -12.06 12.55
N VAL A 47 34.46 -11.51 13.20
CA VAL A 47 33.20 -11.16 12.53
C VAL A 47 33.20 -9.77 11.89
N SER A 48 34.01 -8.84 12.41
CA SER A 48 33.98 -7.43 11.98
C SER A 48 34.30 -7.20 10.51
N PRO A 49 35.25 -7.92 9.88
CA PRO A 49 35.45 -7.81 8.44
C PRO A 49 34.18 -8.15 7.63
N ALA A 50 33.48 -9.22 8.00
CA ALA A 50 32.23 -9.63 7.33
C ALA A 50 31.09 -8.63 7.61
N LEU A 51 30.95 -8.15 8.85
CA LEU A 51 29.96 -7.12 9.21
C LEU A 51 30.19 -5.82 8.44
N ARG A 52 31.45 -5.38 8.33
CA ARG A 52 31.82 -4.18 7.57
C ARG A 52 31.51 -4.33 6.09
N ALA A 53 31.81 -5.48 5.49
CA ALA A 53 31.43 -5.75 4.12
C ALA A 53 29.89 -5.69 3.96
N ALA A 54 29.16 -6.36 4.86
CA ALA A 54 27.72 -6.48 4.83
C ALA A 54 26.97 -5.17 5.12
N ALA A 55 27.63 -4.14 5.65
CA ALA A 55 27.00 -2.84 5.87
C ALA A 55 26.62 -2.13 4.56
N TRP A 56 27.36 -2.36 3.47
CA TRP A 56 27.26 -1.56 2.24
C TRP A 56 26.09 -1.91 1.31
N PRO A 57 25.78 -3.19 1.00
CA PRO A 57 24.80 -3.49 -0.04
C PRO A 57 23.42 -2.90 0.23
N ARG A 58 22.89 -3.09 1.45
CA ARG A 58 21.57 -2.54 1.81
C ARG A 58 21.58 -1.01 1.75
N TRP A 59 22.60 -0.37 2.33
CA TRP A 59 22.75 1.07 2.27
C TRP A 59 22.73 1.60 0.84
N LEU A 60 23.55 1.03 -0.04
CA LEU A 60 23.68 1.49 -1.43
C LEU A 60 22.43 1.22 -2.27
N LEU A 61 21.72 0.11 -2.04
CA LEU A 61 20.45 -0.18 -2.72
C LEU A 61 19.35 0.80 -2.30
N LEU A 62 19.27 1.11 -1.00
CA LEU A 62 18.31 2.07 -0.46
C LEU A 62 18.64 3.50 -0.90
N GLU A 63 19.90 3.90 -0.84
CA GLU A 63 20.36 5.21 -1.33
C GLU A 63 20.03 5.37 -2.82
N ARG A 64 20.29 4.33 -3.63
CA ARG A 64 19.94 4.36 -5.06
C ARG A 64 18.44 4.49 -5.29
N ALA A 65 17.61 3.79 -4.51
CA ALA A 65 16.16 3.91 -4.58
C ALA A 65 15.68 5.30 -4.18
N PHE A 66 16.31 5.92 -3.17
CA PHE A 66 15.98 7.28 -2.74
C PHE A 66 16.32 8.31 -3.82
N LEU A 67 17.48 8.18 -4.46
CA LEU A 67 17.86 9.03 -5.60
C LEU A 67 16.87 8.89 -6.76
N ASP A 68 16.42 7.67 -7.05
CA ASP A 68 15.42 7.40 -8.10
C ASP A 68 14.05 8.01 -7.76
N ALA A 69 13.56 7.81 -6.53
CA ALA A 69 12.32 8.40 -6.04
C ALA A 69 12.36 9.93 -6.11
N SER A 70 13.49 10.53 -5.71
CA SER A 70 13.72 11.98 -5.74
C SER A 70 13.75 12.52 -7.17
N ALA A 71 14.39 11.80 -8.10
CA ALA A 71 14.46 12.20 -9.51
C ALA A 71 13.10 12.10 -10.21
N THR A 72 12.26 11.14 -9.82
CA THR A 72 10.94 10.87 -10.43
C THR A 72 9.78 11.60 -9.76
N GLY A 73 10.03 12.24 -8.61
CA GLY A 73 9.06 13.03 -7.86
C GLY A 73 8.09 12.21 -7.01
N ASP A 74 8.40 10.94 -6.71
CA ASP A 74 7.55 10.07 -5.90
C ASP A 74 7.87 10.22 -4.41
N LEU A 75 7.10 11.08 -3.73
CA LEU A 75 7.28 11.37 -2.31
C LEU A 75 6.90 10.19 -1.39
N LEU A 76 5.94 9.35 -1.80
CA LEU A 76 5.51 8.20 -0.99
C LEU A 76 6.58 7.12 -0.99
N PHE A 77 7.14 6.83 -2.16
CA PHE A 77 8.25 5.90 -2.27
C PHE A 77 9.52 6.43 -1.59
N ALA A 78 9.80 7.73 -1.71
CA ALA A 78 10.89 8.37 -0.98
C ALA A 78 10.73 8.24 0.54
N ALA A 79 9.50 8.43 1.07
CA ALA A 79 9.21 8.25 2.50
C ALA A 79 9.47 6.81 2.95
N LEU A 80 9.01 5.82 2.17
CA LEU A 80 9.23 4.39 2.44
C LEU A 80 10.72 4.03 2.48
N VAL A 81 11.49 4.54 1.52
CA VAL A 81 12.93 4.29 1.44
C VAL A 81 13.67 4.97 2.60
N LEU A 82 13.40 6.24 2.90
CA LEU A 82 14.05 6.97 4.01
C LEU A 82 13.71 6.36 5.37
N ARG A 83 12.46 5.94 5.58
CA ARG A 83 12.04 5.25 6.79
C ARG A 83 12.85 3.96 6.98
N THR A 84 13.11 3.25 5.89
CA THR A 84 13.93 2.03 5.88
C THR A 84 15.40 2.34 6.11
N LEU A 85 15.93 3.44 5.55
CA LEU A 85 17.28 3.94 5.84
C LEU A 85 17.45 4.32 7.30
N CYS A 86 16.43 4.86 7.98
CA CYS A 86 16.50 5.10 9.43
C CYS A 86 16.75 3.81 10.22
N GLU A 87 16.00 2.74 9.93
CA GLU A 87 16.20 1.44 10.60
C GLU A 87 17.58 0.84 10.26
N GLU A 88 18.02 0.99 9.02
CA GLU A 88 19.34 0.55 8.60
C GLU A 88 20.46 1.32 9.33
N ALA A 89 20.37 2.65 9.43
CA ALA A 89 21.32 3.46 10.20
C ALA A 89 21.33 3.06 11.69
N MET A 90 20.16 2.83 12.30
CA MET A 90 20.09 2.33 13.69
C MET A 90 20.78 0.97 13.86
N ARG A 91 20.59 0.07 12.90
CA ARG A 91 21.25 -1.25 12.87
C ARG A 91 22.77 -1.11 12.77
N LEU A 92 23.25 -0.22 11.90
CA LEU A 92 24.68 0.03 11.74
C LEU A 92 25.30 0.62 13.01
N HIS A 93 24.61 1.54 13.69
CA HIS A 93 25.03 2.06 15.00
C HIS A 93 25.05 0.98 16.08
N ALA A 94 24.09 0.06 16.07
CA ALA A 94 24.10 -1.07 16.99
C ALA A 94 25.35 -1.95 16.81
N LEU A 95 25.90 -2.02 15.60
CA LEU A 95 27.10 -2.79 15.23
C LEU A 95 28.41 -1.99 15.34
N ASP A 96 28.36 -0.66 15.43
CA ASP A 96 29.53 0.21 15.47
C ASP A 96 30.10 0.32 16.90
N ILE A 97 30.79 -0.72 17.33
CA ILE A 97 31.55 -0.77 18.59
C ILE A 97 32.92 -1.38 18.31
N ASP A 98 33.98 -0.75 18.83
CA ASP A 98 35.33 -1.33 18.74
C ASP A 98 35.57 -2.45 19.78
N ALA A 99 36.60 -3.24 19.52
CA ALA A 99 36.95 -4.41 20.33
C ALA A 99 37.25 -4.07 21.80
N ASN A 100 37.89 -2.93 22.07
CA ASN A 100 38.24 -2.51 23.42
C ASN A 100 37.00 -2.10 24.20
N ARG A 101 36.08 -1.37 23.56
CA ARG A 101 34.81 -1.01 24.17
C ARG A 101 33.97 -2.25 24.47
N LEU A 102 33.97 -3.26 23.60
CA LEU A 102 33.30 -4.53 23.86
C LEU A 102 33.89 -5.26 25.08
N ALA A 103 35.22 -5.26 25.25
CA ALA A 103 35.85 -5.84 26.44
C ALA A 103 35.36 -5.17 27.72
N ILE A 104 35.32 -3.83 27.74
CA ILE A 104 34.81 -3.03 28.87
C ILE A 104 33.34 -3.37 29.17
N LEU A 105 32.50 -3.45 28.13
CA LEU A 105 31.08 -3.79 28.30
C LEU A 105 30.90 -5.22 28.85
N ALA A 106 31.75 -6.16 28.44
CA ALA A 106 31.72 -7.55 28.89
C ALA A 106 32.15 -7.74 30.35
N GLU A 107 33.01 -6.86 30.86
CA GLU A 107 33.42 -6.83 32.27
C GLU A 107 32.39 -6.14 33.18
N SER A 108 31.66 -5.16 32.65
CA SER A 108 30.74 -4.33 33.44
C SER A 108 29.56 -5.13 34.02
N THR A 109 29.19 -4.86 35.26
CA THR A 109 27.98 -5.40 35.89
C THR A 109 26.76 -4.48 35.72
N ARG A 110 26.93 -3.31 35.10
CA ARG A 110 25.84 -2.35 34.89
C ARG A 110 24.86 -2.87 33.85
N LYS A 111 23.56 -2.79 34.16
CA LYS A 111 22.49 -3.21 33.24
C LYS A 111 22.59 -2.54 31.87
N GLU A 112 22.88 -1.25 31.81
CA GLU A 112 22.99 -0.49 30.57
C GLU A 112 24.13 -1.00 29.67
N ASP A 113 25.27 -1.35 30.27
CA ASP A 113 26.41 -1.88 29.54
C ASP A 113 26.12 -3.31 29.03
N GLN A 114 25.46 -4.13 29.86
CA GLN A 114 25.00 -5.47 29.46
C GLN A 114 23.96 -5.41 28.35
N ASP A 115 23.02 -4.46 28.41
CA ASP A 115 22.01 -4.23 27.37
C ASP A 115 22.68 -3.80 26.05
N ARG A 116 23.70 -2.92 26.10
CA ARG A 116 24.47 -2.49 24.91
C ARG A 116 25.28 -3.64 24.31
N LEU A 117 25.92 -4.46 25.14
CA LEU A 117 26.65 -5.64 24.70
C LEU A 117 25.71 -6.66 24.06
N LYS A 118 24.61 -6.99 24.72
CA LYS A 118 23.58 -7.89 24.20
C LYS A 118 23.06 -7.40 22.86
N GLN A 119 22.85 -6.10 22.72
CA GLN A 119 22.43 -5.50 21.46
C GLN A 119 23.44 -5.73 20.33
N PHE A 120 24.73 -5.45 20.56
CA PHE A 120 25.78 -5.72 19.57
C PHE A 120 25.77 -7.20 19.16
N VAL A 121 25.83 -8.10 20.15
CA VAL A 121 25.89 -9.55 19.92
C VAL A 121 24.68 -10.03 19.11
N SER A 122 23.48 -9.58 19.48
CA SER A 122 22.23 -10.01 18.83
C SER A 122 22.17 -9.51 17.38
N PHE A 123 22.54 -8.26 17.11
CA PHE A 123 22.58 -7.74 15.73
C PHE A 123 23.71 -8.37 14.90
N ALA A 124 24.87 -8.63 15.50
CA ALA A 124 25.99 -9.27 14.81
C ALA A 124 25.63 -10.70 14.39
N TRP A 125 25.03 -11.48 15.30
CA TRP A 125 24.47 -12.80 15.00
C TRP A 125 23.40 -12.71 13.91
N ALA A 126 22.38 -11.88 14.10
CA ALA A 126 21.26 -11.75 13.18
C ALA A 126 21.69 -11.28 11.78
N SER A 127 22.81 -10.55 11.67
CA SER A 127 23.35 -10.07 10.39
C SER A 127 24.14 -11.13 9.62
N LEU A 128 24.66 -12.17 10.28
CA LEU A 128 25.58 -13.15 9.68
C LEU A 128 25.04 -14.58 9.66
N ALA A 129 24.19 -14.95 10.61
CA ALA A 129 23.70 -16.31 10.76
C ALA A 129 22.72 -16.73 9.64
N ARG A 130 22.54 -18.03 9.46
CA ARG A 130 21.36 -18.56 8.75
C ARG A 130 20.19 -18.55 9.72
N LEU A 131 19.15 -17.77 9.42
CA LEU A 131 18.02 -17.57 10.32
C LEU A 131 16.88 -18.53 10.00
N SER A 132 16.10 -18.86 11.03
CA SER A 132 14.88 -19.67 10.88
C SER A 132 13.75 -18.88 10.21
N THR A 133 12.77 -19.58 9.64
CA THR A 133 11.56 -18.95 9.09
C THR A 133 10.81 -18.13 10.15
N ASN A 134 10.73 -18.60 11.40
CA ASN A 134 10.13 -17.86 12.51
C ASN A 134 10.83 -16.49 12.70
N THR A 135 12.16 -16.47 12.73
CA THR A 135 12.91 -15.21 12.87
C THR A 135 12.74 -14.29 11.67
N ILE A 136 12.74 -14.85 10.44
CA ILE A 136 12.64 -14.06 9.21
C ILE A 136 11.23 -13.48 9.03
N ILE A 137 10.22 -14.34 9.10
CA ILE A 137 8.83 -14.03 8.74
C ILE A 137 8.06 -13.44 9.93
N GLU A 138 8.08 -14.12 11.08
CA GLU A 138 7.32 -13.71 12.27
C GLU A 138 8.09 -12.69 13.12
N GLY A 139 9.42 -12.63 12.97
CA GLY A 139 10.26 -11.73 13.76
C GLY A 139 10.62 -12.26 15.14
N GLY A 140 10.33 -13.55 15.39
CA GLY A 140 10.68 -14.22 16.64
C GLY A 140 12.19 -14.18 16.91
N GLY A 141 12.58 -13.56 18.03
CA GLY A 141 13.98 -13.40 18.41
C GLY A 141 14.76 -12.33 17.63
N TRP A 142 14.08 -11.50 16.82
CA TRP A 142 14.76 -10.40 16.14
C TRP A 142 15.24 -9.32 17.13
N PRO A 143 16.45 -8.74 16.98
CA PRO A 143 16.97 -7.76 17.94
C PRO A 143 16.16 -6.46 17.97
N SER A 144 15.95 -5.91 19.17
CA SER A 144 15.21 -4.65 19.35
C SER A 144 16.07 -3.41 19.03
N PHE A 145 15.47 -2.45 18.33
CA PHE A 145 16.06 -1.13 18.09
C PHE A 145 15.97 -0.18 19.28
N ASN A 146 15.16 -0.49 20.31
CA ASN A 146 14.85 0.44 21.40
C ASN A 146 16.08 1.10 22.05
N PRO A 147 17.19 0.38 22.36
CA PRO A 147 18.37 1.02 22.92
C PRO A 147 19.05 2.00 21.96
N THR A 148 19.15 1.67 20.67
CA THR A 148 19.77 2.55 19.67
C THR A 148 18.87 3.74 19.37
N ALA A 149 17.56 3.53 19.28
CA ALA A 149 16.59 4.59 19.07
C ALA A 149 16.66 5.66 20.18
N LYS A 150 16.85 5.24 21.45
CA LYS A 150 17.09 6.14 22.58
C LYS A 150 18.41 6.92 22.44
N ALA A 151 19.46 6.29 21.92
CA ALA A 151 20.75 6.93 21.69
C ALA A 151 20.75 7.90 20.48
N LEU A 152 19.81 7.72 19.54
CA LEU A 152 19.68 8.50 18.31
C LEU A 152 18.31 9.18 18.21
N PRO A 153 17.96 10.10 19.14
CA PRO A 153 16.61 10.64 19.25
C PRO A 153 16.17 11.46 18.04
N ARG A 154 17.09 12.07 17.28
CA ARG A 154 16.76 12.78 16.03
C ARG A 154 16.38 11.79 14.92
N LEU A 155 17.11 10.69 14.79
CA LEU A 155 16.84 9.65 13.80
C LEU A 155 15.54 8.91 14.13
N GLU A 156 15.28 8.62 15.42
CA GLU A 156 14.03 8.01 15.85
C GLU A 156 12.83 8.91 15.58
N ARG A 157 12.93 10.22 15.88
CA ARG A 157 11.87 11.18 15.52
C ARG A 157 11.61 11.21 14.01
N ALA A 158 12.65 11.18 13.19
CA ALA A 158 12.50 11.12 11.73
C ALA A 158 11.82 9.81 11.29
N ARG A 159 12.26 8.66 11.80
CA ARG A 159 11.65 7.34 11.52
C ARG A 159 10.17 7.31 11.90
N ALA A 160 9.85 7.82 13.09
CA ALA A 160 8.51 7.79 13.63
C ALA A 160 7.57 8.74 12.86
N ALA A 161 8.03 9.95 12.53
CA ALA A 161 7.31 10.87 11.66
C ALA A 161 7.06 10.29 10.26
N LEU A 162 8.06 9.64 9.66
CA LEU A 162 7.92 9.02 8.33
C LEU A 162 6.94 7.84 8.32
N ASN A 163 6.76 7.11 9.43
CA ASN A 163 5.80 5.99 9.47
C ASN A 163 4.37 6.43 9.09
N SER A 164 4.01 7.68 9.39
CA SER A 164 2.72 8.25 8.98
C SER A 164 2.56 8.24 7.44
N TYR A 165 3.63 8.46 6.70
CA TYR A 165 3.60 8.58 5.24
C TYR A 165 3.89 7.26 4.50
N VAL A 166 4.41 6.26 5.21
CA VAL A 166 4.66 4.91 4.67
C VAL A 166 3.44 4.02 4.79
N HIS A 167 2.66 4.18 5.87
CA HIS A 167 1.44 3.43 6.04
C HIS A 167 0.42 3.88 4.97
N PRO A 168 -0.42 2.98 4.43
CA PRO A 168 -1.45 3.35 3.45
C PRO A 168 -2.52 4.30 4.02
N ASN A 169 -2.62 4.42 5.34
CA ASN A 169 -3.35 5.49 6.06
C ASN A 169 -2.34 6.44 6.77
N TYR A 170 -2.80 7.41 7.56
CA TYR A 170 -1.94 8.35 8.32
C TYR A 170 -1.21 9.47 7.56
N GLY A 171 -1.88 10.18 6.67
CA GLY A 171 -1.34 11.43 6.09
C GLY A 171 -0.60 11.20 4.78
N SER A 172 -0.27 9.95 4.46
CA SER A 172 0.04 9.51 3.10
C SER A 172 -1.10 9.85 2.10
N HIS A 173 -2.35 9.92 2.56
CA HIS A 173 -3.49 10.43 1.77
C HIS A 173 -3.32 11.88 1.36
N ILE A 174 -2.83 12.72 2.27
CA ILE A 174 -2.61 14.15 2.02
C ILE A 174 -1.42 14.33 1.07
N VAL A 175 -0.36 13.54 1.25
CA VAL A 175 0.77 13.52 0.29
C VAL A 175 0.32 13.11 -1.09
N ALA A 176 -0.53 12.08 -1.19
CA ALA A 176 -1.04 11.61 -2.48
C ALA A 176 -1.89 12.68 -3.17
N LEU A 177 -2.75 13.39 -2.44
CA LEU A 177 -3.68 14.39 -2.97
C LEU A 177 -3.06 15.77 -3.19
N TYR A 178 -2.15 16.17 -2.31
CA TYR A 178 -1.61 17.53 -2.20
C TYR A 178 -0.09 17.50 -1.96
N PRO A 179 0.70 16.84 -2.82
CA PRO A 179 2.15 16.75 -2.63
C PRO A 179 2.82 18.13 -2.56
N GLU A 180 2.21 19.15 -3.18
CA GLU A 180 2.70 20.54 -3.19
C GLU A 180 2.37 21.35 -1.93
N ARG A 181 1.44 20.87 -1.09
CA ARG A 181 1.01 21.55 0.16
C ARG A 181 1.34 20.75 1.42
N SER A 182 1.71 19.49 1.25
CA SER A 182 1.95 18.58 2.35
C SER A 182 3.21 18.96 3.14
N ALA A 183 3.17 18.74 4.46
CA ALA A 183 4.33 18.84 5.34
C ALA A 183 5.40 17.78 5.03
N ALA A 184 5.06 16.76 4.23
CA ALA A 184 5.95 15.66 3.87
C ALA A 184 7.25 16.11 3.21
N ALA A 185 7.24 17.13 2.35
CA ALA A 185 8.47 17.60 1.72
C ALA A 185 9.51 18.06 2.76
N THR A 186 9.08 18.87 3.74
CA THR A 186 9.94 19.31 4.85
C THR A 186 10.38 18.12 5.72
N LEU A 187 9.47 17.20 6.01
CA LEU A 187 9.77 16.00 6.79
C LEU A 187 10.79 15.07 6.10
N LEU A 188 10.67 14.90 4.78
CA LEU A 188 11.63 14.13 3.98
C LEU A 188 13.01 14.79 4.05
N LEU A 189 13.10 16.12 3.92
CA LEU A 189 14.37 16.84 4.06
C LEU A 189 14.98 16.71 5.47
N GLU A 190 14.17 16.85 6.52
CA GLU A 190 14.61 16.62 7.90
C GLU A 190 15.11 15.19 8.12
N ALA A 191 14.41 14.21 7.54
CA ALA A 191 14.78 12.81 7.62
C ALA A 191 16.05 12.49 6.85
N VAL A 192 16.24 13.04 5.65
CA VAL A 192 17.50 12.95 4.90
C VAL A 192 18.65 13.45 5.77
N ALA A 193 18.53 14.64 6.34
CA ALA A 193 19.56 15.18 7.21
C ALA A 193 19.84 14.25 8.41
N ALA A 194 18.80 13.78 9.11
CA ALA A 194 18.95 12.88 10.25
C ALA A 194 19.61 11.54 9.88
N VAL A 195 19.23 10.94 8.75
CA VAL A 195 19.78 9.67 8.25
C VAL A 195 21.25 9.80 7.90
N TYR A 196 21.62 10.83 7.12
CA TYR A 196 23.00 11.01 6.69
C TYR A 196 23.89 11.49 7.83
N GLU A 197 23.42 12.34 8.73
CA GLU A 197 24.16 12.68 9.97
C GLU A 197 24.45 11.42 10.79
N ALA A 198 23.45 10.54 10.98
CA ALA A 198 23.65 9.29 11.69
C ALA A 198 24.64 8.38 10.93
N PHE A 199 24.55 8.26 9.61
CA PHE A 199 25.49 7.46 8.83
C PHE A 199 26.93 7.97 8.92
N PHE A 200 27.14 9.29 8.75
CA PHE A 200 28.47 9.88 8.85
C PHE A 200 29.05 9.84 10.27
N ALA A 201 28.20 9.72 11.30
CA ALA A 201 28.66 9.48 12.68
C ALA A 201 29.25 8.08 12.92
N LEU A 202 29.06 7.11 12.00
CA LEU A 202 29.65 5.78 12.12
C LEU A 202 31.18 5.86 12.00
N SER A 203 31.90 5.13 12.86
CA SER A 203 33.36 5.17 12.97
C SER A 203 34.11 4.76 11.69
N TRP A 204 33.41 4.19 10.72
CA TRP A 204 33.95 3.65 9.48
C TRP A 204 33.39 4.29 8.21
N SER A 205 32.38 5.16 8.29
CA SER A 205 31.69 5.71 7.11
C SER A 205 32.62 6.52 6.20
N GLU A 206 33.54 7.30 6.79
CA GLU A 206 34.54 8.11 6.08
C GLU A 206 35.84 7.36 5.76
N LYS A 207 35.98 6.12 6.25
CA LYS A 207 37.17 5.32 5.97
C LYS A 207 37.11 4.79 4.54
N LYS A 208 38.23 4.86 3.83
CA LYS A 208 38.35 4.21 2.51
C LYS A 208 38.03 2.73 2.64
N VAL A 209 37.15 2.23 1.78
CA VAL A 209 36.84 0.80 1.69
C VAL A 209 38.12 0.08 1.27
N ALA A 210 38.61 -0.82 2.13
CA ALA A 210 39.78 -1.62 1.84
C ALA A 210 39.44 -2.74 0.84
N GLY A 211 40.39 -3.08 -0.04
CA GLY A 211 40.24 -4.17 -1.00
C GLY A 211 39.50 -3.80 -2.28
N ARG A 212 39.16 -4.84 -3.06
CA ARG A 212 38.47 -4.68 -4.35
C ARG A 212 36.99 -4.34 -4.11
N THR A 213 36.47 -3.40 -4.89
CA THR A 213 35.05 -3.09 -4.95
C THR A 213 34.47 -3.45 -6.32
N LEU A 214 33.19 -3.81 -6.35
CA LEU A 214 32.39 -4.01 -7.54
C LEU A 214 31.26 -2.97 -7.60
N PRO A 215 30.72 -2.66 -8.79
CA PRO A 215 29.48 -1.90 -8.92
C PRO A 215 28.36 -2.56 -8.11
N VAL A 216 27.38 -1.77 -7.65
CA VAL A 216 26.22 -2.28 -6.89
C VAL A 216 25.31 -3.15 -7.76
N GLY A 217 25.51 -3.16 -9.08
CA GLY A 217 24.69 -3.94 -10.00
C GLY A 217 23.30 -3.35 -10.23
N VAL A 218 23.08 -2.09 -9.84
CA VAL A 218 21.86 -1.34 -10.11
C VAL A 218 22.12 -0.34 -11.22
N ASN A 219 21.28 -0.36 -12.25
CA ASN A 219 21.39 0.54 -13.39
C ASN A 219 21.01 1.98 -13.02
N SER A 220 21.44 2.93 -13.87
CA SER A 220 21.03 4.33 -13.76
C SER A 220 19.51 4.50 -13.92
N THR A 221 19.00 5.61 -13.41
CA THR A 221 17.63 6.04 -13.64
C THR A 221 17.50 6.42 -15.09
N GLU A 222 16.62 5.73 -15.81
CA GLU A 222 16.33 5.96 -17.21
C GLU A 222 14.98 6.67 -17.36
N SER A 223 14.77 7.32 -18.51
CA SER A 223 13.45 7.86 -18.83
C SER A 223 12.40 6.76 -18.84
N TRP A 224 11.15 7.12 -18.56
CA TRP A 224 10.05 6.15 -18.51
C TRP A 224 9.87 5.38 -19.84
N LYS A 225 10.10 6.05 -20.98
CA LYS A 225 10.07 5.42 -22.32
C LYS A 225 11.16 4.37 -22.47
N ARG A 226 12.36 4.63 -21.96
CA ARG A 226 13.46 3.66 -22.02
C ARG A 226 13.25 2.52 -21.02
N THR A 227 12.79 2.84 -19.80
CA THR A 227 12.47 1.85 -18.77
C THR A 227 11.48 0.80 -19.29
N THR A 228 10.39 1.25 -19.91
CA THR A 228 9.39 0.34 -20.48
C THR A 228 9.90 -0.48 -21.66
N ARG A 229 10.71 0.11 -22.53
CA ARG A 229 11.39 -0.64 -23.60
C ARG A 229 12.27 -1.75 -23.02
N LEU A 230 13.13 -1.42 -22.05
CA LEU A 230 14.02 -2.39 -21.40
C LEU A 230 13.23 -3.51 -20.72
N LEU A 231 12.12 -3.17 -20.04
CA LEU A 231 11.25 -4.17 -19.43
C LEU A 231 10.74 -5.17 -20.47
N LEU A 232 10.16 -4.67 -21.56
CA LEU A 232 9.51 -5.49 -22.59
C LEU A 232 10.50 -6.27 -23.45
N SER A 233 11.63 -5.67 -23.81
CA SER A 233 12.60 -6.26 -24.76
C SER A 233 13.71 -7.08 -24.12
N ASP A 234 14.08 -6.78 -22.87
CA ASP A 234 15.23 -7.43 -22.22
C ASP A 234 14.80 -8.22 -20.98
N ILE A 235 14.16 -7.55 -20.02
CA ILE A 235 13.94 -8.10 -18.67
C ILE A 235 12.85 -9.19 -18.66
N LEU A 236 11.71 -8.97 -19.31
CA LEU A 236 10.65 -9.98 -19.40
C LEU A 236 11.14 -11.25 -20.12
N PRO A 237 11.81 -11.17 -21.29
CA PRO A 237 12.42 -12.34 -21.92
C PRO A 237 13.49 -13.05 -21.07
N GLU A 238 14.33 -12.31 -20.34
CA GLU A 238 15.32 -12.88 -19.42
C GLU A 238 14.65 -13.72 -18.32
N ILE A 239 13.61 -13.17 -17.69
CA ILE A 239 12.88 -13.83 -16.60
C ILE A 239 12.13 -15.06 -17.11
N ARG A 240 11.50 -14.96 -18.28
CA ARG A 240 10.84 -16.12 -18.91
C ARG A 240 11.80 -17.27 -19.21
N ARG A 241 13.02 -16.97 -19.66
CA ARG A 241 14.06 -18.00 -19.92
C ARG A 241 14.59 -18.66 -18.65
N THR A 242 14.50 -17.97 -17.52
CA THR A 242 15.02 -18.44 -16.23
C THR A 242 13.91 -18.97 -15.31
N ALA A 243 12.66 -19.05 -15.82
CA ALA A 243 11.55 -19.62 -15.10
C ALA A 243 11.78 -21.11 -14.79
N GLU A 244 11.42 -21.50 -13.57
CA GLU A 244 11.67 -22.86 -13.07
C GLU A 244 10.82 -23.94 -13.77
N ASN A 245 9.69 -23.55 -14.37
CA ASN A 245 8.80 -24.45 -15.12
C ASN A 245 7.92 -23.67 -16.12
N ASP A 246 7.26 -24.42 -17.01
CA ASP A 246 6.39 -23.87 -18.06
C ASP A 246 5.21 -23.06 -17.51
N ALA A 247 4.62 -23.45 -16.38
CA ALA A 247 3.51 -22.71 -15.78
C ALA A 247 3.95 -21.32 -15.31
N VAL A 248 5.12 -21.21 -14.69
CA VAL A 248 5.72 -19.92 -14.33
C VAL A 248 6.08 -19.13 -15.59
N ALA A 249 6.65 -19.77 -16.61
CA ALA A 249 7.00 -19.11 -17.88
C ALA A 249 5.76 -18.54 -18.60
N GLU A 250 4.61 -19.23 -18.51
CA GLU A 250 3.32 -18.81 -19.04
C GLU A 250 2.75 -17.59 -18.31
N VAL A 251 2.74 -17.60 -16.98
CA VAL A 251 2.36 -16.41 -16.18
C VAL A 251 3.30 -15.23 -16.48
N MET A 252 4.58 -15.49 -16.70
CA MET A 252 5.59 -14.49 -17.06
C MET A 252 5.48 -13.98 -18.51
N LYS A 253 4.52 -14.46 -19.32
CA LYS A 253 4.09 -13.72 -20.52
C LYS A 253 3.53 -12.34 -20.15
N ALA A 254 3.05 -12.19 -18.92
CA ALA A 254 2.61 -10.95 -18.31
C ALA A 254 1.67 -10.11 -19.20
N PRO A 255 0.57 -10.71 -19.73
CA PRO A 255 -0.32 -10.03 -20.66
C PRO A 255 -0.93 -8.76 -20.08
N ALA A 256 -1.26 -8.72 -18.78
CA ALA A 256 -1.83 -7.54 -18.16
C ALA A 256 -0.80 -6.41 -18.05
N ILE A 257 0.45 -6.71 -17.69
CA ILE A 257 1.54 -5.71 -17.72
C ILE A 257 1.77 -5.21 -19.15
N VAL A 258 1.87 -6.13 -20.12
CA VAL A 258 2.10 -5.77 -21.53
C VAL A 258 0.98 -4.86 -22.03
N GLN A 259 -0.28 -5.21 -21.78
CA GLN A 259 -1.44 -4.39 -22.17
C GLN A 259 -1.42 -3.02 -21.47
N TRP A 260 -1.14 -2.99 -20.16
CA TRP A 260 -1.05 -1.75 -19.40
C TRP A 260 0.04 -0.82 -19.95
N LEU A 261 1.21 -1.34 -20.27
CA LEU A 261 2.33 -0.57 -20.83
C LEU A 261 2.19 -0.25 -22.33
N ALA A 262 1.49 -1.09 -23.09
CA ALA A 262 1.26 -0.93 -24.53
C ALA A 262 0.11 0.04 -24.85
N THR A 263 -0.74 0.38 -23.87
CA THR A 263 -1.73 1.46 -24.02
C THR A 263 -0.94 2.76 -24.25
N GLU A 264 -0.83 3.18 -25.52
CA GLU A 264 0.12 4.22 -25.95
C GLU A 264 -0.10 5.55 -25.22
N ARG A 265 0.95 6.06 -24.57
CA ARG A 265 1.00 7.39 -23.90
C ARG A 265 0.81 8.60 -24.82
N ASN A 266 0.53 8.39 -26.10
CA ASN A 266 0.24 9.45 -27.06
C ASN A 266 -1.18 10.04 -26.86
N ASP A 267 -2.01 9.39 -26.03
CA ASP A 267 -3.37 9.76 -25.65
C ASP A 267 -3.45 10.79 -24.50
N LEU A 268 -2.35 11.01 -23.76
CA LEU A 268 -2.32 11.94 -22.63
C LEU A 268 -2.63 13.38 -23.05
N ALA A 269 -2.02 13.85 -24.13
CA ALA A 269 -2.22 15.22 -24.59
C ALA A 269 -3.60 15.45 -25.22
N PRO A 270 -4.16 14.57 -26.08
CA PRO A 270 -5.52 14.73 -26.58
C PRO A 270 -6.59 14.58 -25.50
N THR A 271 -6.50 13.54 -24.66
CA THR A 271 -7.51 13.25 -23.62
C THR A 271 -7.56 14.38 -22.60
N LEU A 272 -6.41 14.83 -22.09
CA LEU A 272 -6.37 15.92 -21.11
C LEU A 272 -6.67 17.31 -21.71
N ARG A 273 -6.73 17.42 -23.04
CA ARG A 273 -7.18 18.64 -23.76
C ARG A 273 -8.66 18.61 -24.11
N ASP A 274 -9.39 17.54 -23.77
CA ASP A 274 -10.83 17.49 -23.94
C ASP A 274 -11.48 18.65 -23.14
N PRO A 275 -12.20 19.57 -23.81
CA PRO A 275 -12.90 20.66 -23.13
C PRO A 275 -13.85 20.19 -22.02
N ALA A 276 -14.43 18.98 -22.12
CA ALA A 276 -15.31 18.42 -21.12
C ALA A 276 -14.59 18.11 -19.80
N LEU A 277 -13.27 17.91 -19.83
CA LEU A 277 -12.46 17.59 -18.64
C LEU A 277 -11.85 18.84 -17.98
N VAL A 278 -12.01 20.03 -18.58
CA VAL A 278 -11.47 21.29 -18.04
C VAL A 278 -11.88 21.53 -16.58
N PRO A 279 -13.16 21.38 -16.17
CA PRO A 279 -13.57 21.59 -14.79
C PRO A 279 -12.93 20.62 -13.79
N LEU A 280 -12.52 19.43 -14.25
CA LEU A 280 -11.83 18.45 -13.42
C LEU A 280 -10.33 18.78 -13.29
N LEU A 281 -9.72 19.30 -14.36
CA LEU A 281 -8.27 19.48 -14.47
C LEU A 281 -7.79 20.88 -14.04
N GLU A 282 -8.67 21.87 -13.93
CA GLU A 282 -8.31 23.27 -13.68
C GLU A 282 -7.48 23.47 -12.40
N LYS A 283 -7.75 22.67 -11.36
CA LYS A 283 -7.13 22.79 -10.04
C LYS A 283 -5.84 21.98 -9.87
N LEU A 284 -5.46 21.19 -10.88
CA LEU A 284 -4.24 20.41 -10.84
C LEU A 284 -3.00 21.33 -10.90
N PRO A 285 -1.95 21.05 -10.11
CA PRO A 285 -0.73 21.84 -10.14
C PRO A 285 -0.06 21.73 -11.51
N ARG A 286 0.36 22.85 -12.09
CA ARG A 286 1.05 22.90 -13.39
C ARG A 286 2.53 23.25 -13.25
N TRP A 287 3.34 22.78 -14.20
CA TRP A 287 4.75 23.20 -14.27
C TRP A 287 4.84 24.70 -14.61
N PRO A 288 5.80 25.44 -14.02
CA PRO A 288 6.08 26.80 -14.46
C PRO A 288 6.46 26.82 -15.96
N ARG A 289 6.03 27.85 -16.69
CA ARG A 289 6.41 28.02 -18.10
C ARG A 289 7.93 28.08 -18.24
N GLY A 290 8.49 27.29 -19.15
CA GLY A 290 9.94 27.29 -19.46
C GLY A 290 10.79 26.24 -18.74
N VAL A 291 10.21 25.40 -17.87
CA VAL A 291 10.92 24.26 -17.26
C VAL A 291 11.08 23.12 -18.28
N PRO A 292 12.26 22.50 -18.46
CA PRO A 292 12.50 21.44 -19.45
C PRO A 292 11.51 20.26 -19.38
N ASN A 293 11.07 19.90 -18.17
CA ASN A 293 10.11 18.80 -17.93
C ASN A 293 8.65 19.16 -18.25
N ALA A 294 8.32 20.43 -18.47
CA ALA A 294 6.98 20.86 -18.91
C ALA A 294 6.61 20.36 -20.33
N ARG A 295 7.55 19.74 -21.04
CA ARG A 295 7.37 19.21 -22.39
C ARG A 295 6.65 17.86 -22.45
N GLU A 296 6.64 17.08 -21.37
CA GLU A 296 6.06 15.73 -21.35
C GLU A 296 4.69 15.65 -20.66
N SER A 297 4.44 16.49 -19.65
CA SER A 297 3.13 16.70 -19.03
C SER A 297 2.99 18.15 -18.58
N GLU A 298 1.81 18.76 -18.81
CA GLU A 298 1.51 20.10 -18.31
C GLU A 298 1.37 20.11 -16.77
N PHE A 299 1.00 18.97 -16.17
CA PHE A 299 0.71 18.82 -14.76
C PHE A 299 1.92 18.29 -13.98
N ARG A 300 2.09 18.77 -12.73
CA ARG A 300 3.09 18.27 -11.78
C ARG A 300 2.62 16.92 -11.24
N THR A 301 2.97 15.87 -11.97
CA THR A 301 2.67 14.46 -11.67
C THR A 301 3.98 13.66 -11.64
N TRP A 302 3.95 12.43 -11.15
CA TRP A 302 5.14 11.56 -11.13
C TRP A 302 5.51 11.12 -12.55
N GLU A 303 6.81 10.94 -12.81
CA GLU A 303 7.29 10.48 -14.12
C GLU A 303 6.86 9.02 -14.36
N GLY A 304 5.80 8.83 -15.15
CA GLY A 304 5.17 7.51 -15.17
C GLY A 304 3.70 7.50 -15.54
N ALA A 305 2.99 8.52 -15.04
CA ALA A 305 1.53 8.56 -14.99
C ALA A 305 0.86 8.46 -16.37
N HIS A 306 -0.18 7.64 -16.45
CA HIS A 306 -1.10 7.56 -17.58
C HIS A 306 -2.19 8.64 -17.48
N ALA A 307 -2.90 8.90 -18.58
CA ALA A 307 -4.00 9.88 -18.61
C ALA A 307 -5.08 9.52 -17.57
N THR A 308 -5.40 8.23 -17.47
CA THR A 308 -6.31 7.68 -16.47
C THR A 308 -5.83 7.89 -15.04
N ASP A 309 -4.51 7.83 -14.79
CA ASP A 309 -3.95 8.09 -13.46
C ASP A 309 -4.09 9.57 -13.09
N VAL A 310 -3.88 10.48 -14.06
CA VAL A 310 -4.07 11.92 -13.89
C VAL A 310 -5.55 12.25 -13.63
N LEU A 311 -6.46 11.61 -14.37
CA LEU A 311 -7.90 11.77 -14.16
C LEU A 311 -8.34 11.19 -12.81
N GLY A 312 -7.84 10.03 -12.42
CA GLY A 312 -8.07 9.44 -11.10
C GLY A 312 -7.56 10.35 -9.98
N PHE A 313 -6.36 10.92 -10.14
CA PHE A 313 -5.81 11.91 -9.21
C PHE A 313 -6.69 13.18 -9.12
N ALA A 314 -7.14 13.71 -10.25
CA ALA A 314 -8.04 14.86 -10.28
C ALA A 314 -9.39 14.56 -9.62
N ALA A 315 -9.95 13.38 -9.89
CA ALA A 315 -11.17 12.89 -9.28
C ALA A 315 -11.02 12.73 -7.76
N ALA A 316 -9.88 12.23 -7.29
CA ALA A 316 -9.59 12.11 -5.86
C ALA A 316 -9.58 13.48 -5.17
N ARG A 317 -8.96 14.51 -5.78
CA ARG A 317 -8.97 15.88 -5.24
C ARG A 317 -10.38 16.49 -5.26
N ARG A 318 -11.15 16.28 -6.33
CA ARG A 318 -12.54 16.74 -6.40
C ARG A 318 -13.43 16.03 -5.38
N GLY A 319 -13.21 14.74 -5.16
CA GLY A 319 -13.88 13.97 -4.11
C GLY A 319 -13.59 14.54 -2.73
N GLU A 320 -12.33 14.91 -2.48
CA GLU A 320 -11.90 15.58 -1.25
C GLU A 320 -12.62 16.92 -1.06
N GLU A 321 -12.62 17.78 -2.07
CA GLU A 321 -13.30 19.08 -2.04
C GLU A 321 -14.81 18.91 -1.80
N ARG A 322 -15.43 17.88 -2.38
CA ARG A 322 -16.84 17.58 -2.21
C ARG A 322 -17.15 17.19 -0.76
N VAL A 323 -16.33 16.36 -0.13
CA VAL A 323 -16.48 16.02 1.29
C VAL A 323 -16.34 17.27 2.16
N VAL A 324 -15.29 18.07 1.95
CA VAL A 324 -15.00 19.26 2.77
C VAL A 324 -16.07 20.34 2.61
N SER A 325 -16.56 20.57 1.38
CA SER A 325 -17.59 21.59 1.13
C SER A 325 -18.96 21.22 1.69
N GLN A 326 -19.34 19.94 1.63
CA GLN A 326 -20.63 19.48 2.17
C GLN A 326 -20.60 19.26 3.69
N PHE A 327 -19.44 18.90 4.25
CA PHE A 327 -19.28 18.54 5.66
C PHE A 327 -18.07 19.24 6.30
N PRO A 328 -18.01 20.58 6.34
CA PRO A 328 -16.82 21.30 6.79
C PRO A 328 -16.49 21.06 8.27
N ALA A 329 -17.48 20.75 9.10
CA ALA A 329 -17.31 20.44 10.53
C ALA A 329 -16.98 18.95 10.80
N GLY A 330 -17.06 18.10 9.77
CA GLY A 330 -16.74 16.68 9.83
C GLY A 330 -17.95 15.75 9.82
N ALA A 331 -17.78 14.56 10.40
CA ALA A 331 -18.78 13.49 10.39
C ALA A 331 -20.04 13.91 11.17
N PRO A 332 -21.23 13.89 10.54
CA PRO A 332 -22.51 14.11 11.21
C PRO A 332 -22.78 13.04 12.28
N ASP A 333 -23.67 13.32 13.23
CA ASP A 333 -24.13 12.28 14.16
C ASP A 333 -25.03 11.26 13.45
N THR A 334 -24.97 10.01 13.88
CA THR A 334 -25.87 8.92 13.48
C THR A 334 -27.36 9.23 13.60
N THR A 335 -27.77 10.18 14.46
CA THR A 335 -29.17 10.65 14.54
C THR A 335 -29.59 11.41 13.28
N ASP A 336 -28.66 12.07 12.60
CA ASP A 336 -28.86 12.73 11.31
C ASP A 336 -28.53 11.75 10.17
N GLN A 337 -29.38 10.74 10.03
CA GLN A 337 -29.12 9.57 9.18
C GLN A 337 -28.78 9.94 7.75
N VAL A 338 -29.51 10.89 7.15
CA VAL A 338 -29.34 11.31 5.76
C VAL A 338 -27.94 11.89 5.56
N ARG A 339 -27.53 12.84 6.41
CA ARG A 339 -26.22 13.47 6.32
C ARG A 339 -25.11 12.47 6.65
N TRP A 340 -25.30 11.62 7.65
CA TRP A 340 -24.35 10.58 8.04
C TRP A 340 -24.11 9.57 6.91
N LEU A 341 -25.17 9.06 6.27
CA LEU A 341 -25.08 8.12 5.15
C LEU A 341 -24.35 8.76 3.95
N ARG A 342 -24.76 9.98 3.58
CA ARG A 342 -24.13 10.73 2.49
C ARG A 342 -22.65 11.01 2.75
N PHE A 343 -22.29 11.37 3.98
CA PHE A 343 -20.90 11.58 4.37
C PHE A 343 -20.06 10.30 4.23
N ASN A 344 -20.58 9.16 4.71
CA ASN A 344 -19.86 7.88 4.63
C ASN A 344 -19.75 7.36 3.17
N ALA A 345 -20.77 7.59 2.33
CA ALA A 345 -20.71 7.29 0.90
C ALA A 345 -19.57 8.06 0.20
N LEU A 346 -19.52 9.39 0.40
CA LEU A 346 -18.45 10.23 -0.16
C LEU A 346 -17.07 9.86 0.39
N CYS A 347 -16.98 9.50 1.67
CA CYS A 347 -15.73 9.02 2.28
C CYS A 347 -15.26 7.71 1.65
N LEU A 348 -16.15 6.75 1.38
CA LEU A 348 -15.80 5.49 0.72
C LEU A 348 -15.32 5.72 -0.72
N GLN A 349 -16.01 6.58 -1.47
CA GLN A 349 -15.59 6.97 -2.83
C GLN A 349 -14.18 7.61 -2.80
N LEU A 350 -13.98 8.57 -1.90
CA LEU A 350 -12.68 9.24 -1.73
C LEU A 350 -11.58 8.23 -1.36
N ALA A 351 -11.87 7.29 -0.45
CA ALA A 351 -10.92 6.27 -0.04
C ALA A 351 -10.43 5.42 -1.22
N MET A 352 -11.33 4.97 -2.10
CA MET A 352 -10.98 4.19 -3.29
C MET A 352 -10.19 5.01 -4.30
N LEU A 353 -10.56 6.26 -4.53
CA LEU A 353 -9.85 7.15 -5.45
C LEU A 353 -8.41 7.43 -4.97
N ILE A 354 -8.22 7.63 -3.66
CA ILE A 354 -6.89 7.81 -3.08
C ILE A 354 -6.06 6.54 -3.20
N ASP A 355 -6.65 5.37 -2.92
CA ASP A 355 -5.95 4.09 -3.04
C ASP A 355 -5.45 3.85 -4.47
N GLN A 356 -6.32 4.06 -5.47
CA GLN A 356 -5.96 3.97 -6.89
C GLN A 356 -4.80 4.89 -7.25
N ALA A 357 -4.82 6.16 -6.83
CA ALA A 357 -3.76 7.11 -7.10
C ALA A 357 -2.41 6.66 -6.52
N LYS A 358 -2.40 6.14 -5.28
CA LYS A 358 -1.19 5.61 -4.64
C LYS A 358 -0.69 4.35 -5.32
N ALA A 359 -1.60 3.41 -5.61
CA ALA A 359 -1.26 2.16 -6.30
C ALA A 359 -0.67 2.43 -7.69
N ALA A 360 -1.18 3.42 -8.43
CA ALA A 360 -0.64 3.83 -9.72
C ALA A 360 0.82 4.31 -9.61
N SER A 361 1.13 5.17 -8.63
CA SER A 361 2.50 5.63 -8.38
C SER A 361 3.45 4.47 -8.05
N PHE A 362 3.04 3.58 -7.12
CA PHE A 362 3.86 2.43 -6.75
C PHE A 362 4.03 1.39 -7.87
N LYS A 363 3.04 1.21 -8.76
CA LYS A 363 3.18 0.34 -9.94
C LYS A 363 4.30 0.84 -10.87
N VAL A 364 4.35 2.15 -11.12
CA VAL A 364 5.43 2.78 -11.90
C VAL A 364 6.78 2.55 -11.22
N GLN A 365 6.87 2.80 -9.91
CA GLN A 365 8.12 2.58 -9.18
C GLN A 365 8.57 1.13 -9.22
N LEU A 366 7.65 0.17 -9.05
CA LEU A 366 7.99 -1.25 -9.10
C LEU A 366 8.60 -1.63 -10.46
N VAL A 367 8.03 -1.14 -11.58
CA VAL A 367 8.62 -1.34 -12.90
C VAL A 367 10.04 -0.78 -12.96
N ARG A 368 10.26 0.44 -12.46
CA ARG A 368 11.60 1.07 -12.42
C ARG A 368 12.58 0.23 -11.63
N GLN A 369 12.22 -0.18 -10.41
CA GLN A 369 13.12 -0.96 -9.55
C GLN A 369 13.43 -2.35 -10.13
N VAL A 370 12.47 -3.00 -10.77
CA VAL A 370 12.66 -4.28 -11.49
C VAL A 370 13.66 -4.12 -12.64
N VAL A 371 13.48 -3.10 -13.49
CA VAL A 371 14.37 -2.83 -14.63
C VAL A 371 15.77 -2.44 -14.16
N GLN A 372 15.86 -1.62 -13.12
CA GLN A 372 17.14 -1.21 -12.55
C GLN A 372 17.88 -2.37 -11.88
N GLY A 373 17.20 -3.46 -11.52
CA GLY A 373 17.79 -4.55 -10.76
C GLY A 373 17.95 -4.22 -9.27
N ASN A 374 17.16 -3.27 -8.75
CA ASN A 374 17.19 -2.92 -7.33
C ASN A 374 16.32 -3.88 -6.52
N SER A 375 16.94 -4.97 -6.07
CA SER A 375 16.26 -6.12 -5.45
C SER A 375 15.51 -5.77 -4.17
N LEU A 376 16.06 -4.90 -3.32
CA LEU A 376 15.44 -4.47 -2.07
C LEU A 376 14.30 -3.48 -2.33
N ALA A 377 14.54 -2.50 -3.20
CA ALA A 377 13.55 -1.47 -3.54
C ALA A 377 12.31 -2.04 -4.22
N ALA A 378 12.48 -3.04 -5.09
CA ALA A 378 11.36 -3.78 -5.68
C ALA A 378 10.48 -4.43 -4.60
N LEU A 379 11.08 -5.03 -3.56
CA LEU A 379 10.31 -5.60 -2.45
C LEU A 379 9.61 -4.54 -1.59
N LEU A 380 10.20 -3.35 -1.42
CA LEU A 380 9.52 -2.24 -0.75
C LEU A 380 8.24 -1.85 -1.51
N CYS A 381 8.31 -1.70 -2.84
CA CYS A 381 7.12 -1.43 -3.66
C CYS A 381 6.10 -2.57 -3.58
N VAL A 382 6.55 -3.84 -3.65
CA VAL A 382 5.67 -5.02 -3.53
C VAL A 382 4.89 -5.00 -2.22
N ARG A 383 5.56 -4.71 -1.10
CA ARG A 383 4.90 -4.60 0.21
C ARG A 383 3.78 -3.58 0.19
N SER A 384 4.07 -2.35 -0.25
CA SER A 384 3.10 -1.26 -0.29
C SER A 384 1.95 -1.54 -1.24
N LEU A 385 2.21 -2.13 -2.40
CA LEU A 385 1.17 -2.49 -3.36
C LEU A 385 0.22 -3.58 -2.82
N ILE A 386 0.74 -4.57 -2.10
CA ILE A 386 -0.09 -5.59 -1.44
C ILE A 386 -0.94 -4.95 -0.33
N GLU A 387 -0.39 -4.00 0.44
CA GLU A 387 -1.14 -3.27 1.47
C GLU A 387 -2.30 -2.45 0.86
N HIS A 388 -2.05 -1.76 -0.25
CA HIS A 388 -3.08 -1.01 -0.98
C HIS A 388 -4.18 -1.95 -1.51
N ARG A 389 -3.79 -3.04 -2.18
CA ARG A 389 -4.76 -4.03 -2.66
C ARG A 389 -5.58 -4.63 -1.51
N ALA A 390 -4.94 -5.00 -0.40
CA ALA A 390 -5.63 -5.55 0.75
C ALA A 390 -6.69 -4.58 1.29
N LEU A 391 -6.40 -3.28 1.33
CA LEU A 391 -7.36 -2.27 1.79
C LEU A 391 -8.49 -2.04 0.79
N ALA A 392 -8.20 -2.03 -0.51
CA ALA A 392 -9.21 -1.94 -1.56
C ALA A 392 -10.20 -3.12 -1.54
N VAL A 393 -9.76 -4.30 -1.07
CA VAL A 393 -10.65 -5.46 -0.86
C VAL A 393 -11.38 -5.36 0.48
N TRP A 394 -10.64 -5.13 1.55
CA TRP A 394 -11.14 -5.19 2.93
C TRP A 394 -12.16 -4.09 3.24
N LEU A 395 -11.87 -2.84 2.86
CA LEU A 395 -12.68 -1.70 3.29
C LEU A 395 -14.11 -1.77 2.74
N PRO A 396 -14.34 -1.98 1.42
CA PRO A 396 -15.69 -2.14 0.89
C PRO A 396 -16.44 -3.31 1.49
N HIS A 397 -15.75 -4.44 1.72
CA HIS A 397 -16.37 -5.62 2.31
C HIS A 397 -16.82 -5.38 3.75
N GLN A 398 -16.00 -4.70 4.56
CA GLN A 398 -16.37 -4.34 5.94
C GLN A 398 -17.54 -3.36 5.98
N VAL A 399 -17.52 -2.34 5.12
CA VAL A 399 -18.62 -1.36 5.03
C VAL A 399 -19.90 -2.05 4.56
N GLY A 400 -19.85 -2.82 3.47
CA GLY A 400 -21.00 -3.55 2.94
C GLY A 400 -21.58 -4.54 3.94
N SER A 401 -20.75 -5.36 4.59
CA SER A 401 -21.21 -6.32 5.60
C SER A 401 -21.86 -5.63 6.81
N SER A 402 -21.32 -4.48 7.23
CA SER A 402 -21.90 -3.68 8.31
C SER A 402 -23.25 -3.09 7.89
N LEU A 403 -23.37 -2.61 6.64
CA LEU A 403 -24.63 -2.09 6.09
C LEU A 403 -25.69 -3.21 5.96
N ASP A 404 -25.30 -4.40 5.51
CA ASP A 404 -26.22 -5.55 5.42
C ASP A 404 -26.71 -6.00 6.80
N ALA A 405 -25.82 -6.03 7.80
CA ALA A 405 -26.20 -6.32 9.18
C ALA A 405 -27.18 -5.28 9.74
N VAL A 406 -26.92 -3.99 9.48
CA VAL A 406 -27.81 -2.88 9.83
C VAL A 406 -29.17 -3.02 9.13
N ALA A 407 -29.17 -3.33 7.83
CA ALA A 407 -30.39 -3.46 7.03
C ALA A 407 -31.35 -4.50 7.61
N SER A 408 -30.85 -5.59 8.18
CA SER A 408 -31.70 -6.63 8.80
C SER A 408 -32.35 -6.23 10.13
N GLN A 409 -31.86 -5.16 10.78
CA GLN A 409 -32.28 -4.72 12.12
C GLN A 409 -32.96 -3.35 12.11
N ILE A 410 -33.04 -2.71 10.94
CA ILE A 410 -33.66 -1.40 10.80
C ILE A 410 -35.16 -1.48 11.00
N GLN A 411 -35.68 -0.48 11.71
CA GLN A 411 -37.10 -0.24 11.94
C GLN A 411 -37.48 1.11 11.33
N ALA A 412 -38.71 1.22 10.83
CA ALA A 412 -39.27 2.49 10.38
C ALA A 412 -39.30 3.49 11.55
N ASP A 413 -38.98 4.76 11.25
CA ASP A 413 -38.88 5.83 12.26
C ASP A 413 -37.85 5.56 13.40
N GLY A 414 -37.02 4.52 13.26
CA GLY A 414 -35.99 4.15 14.22
C GLY A 414 -34.65 4.85 13.97
N THR A 415 -33.83 4.99 15.01
CA THR A 415 -32.43 5.41 14.85
C THR A 415 -31.60 4.31 14.20
N LEU A 416 -30.51 4.68 13.51
CA LEU A 416 -29.57 3.68 13.00
C LEU A 416 -29.01 2.84 14.17
N PRO A 417 -28.98 1.50 14.04
CA PRO A 417 -28.35 0.64 15.04
C PRO A 417 -26.87 0.98 15.26
N GLU A 418 -26.35 0.70 16.45
CA GLU A 418 -24.92 0.92 16.80
C GLU A 418 -23.96 0.20 15.82
N LEU A 419 -24.41 -0.89 15.18
CA LEU A 419 -23.66 -1.58 14.13
C LEU A 419 -23.32 -0.67 12.94
N GLY A 420 -24.11 0.38 12.67
CA GLY A 420 -23.79 1.40 11.66
C GLY A 420 -22.48 2.13 11.97
N ARG A 421 -22.14 2.30 13.25
CA ARG A 421 -20.85 2.87 13.64
C ARG A 421 -19.66 1.99 13.29
N GLN A 422 -19.84 0.70 13.04
CA GLN A 422 -18.75 -0.18 12.57
C GLN A 422 -18.34 0.16 11.13
N ALA A 423 -19.30 0.44 10.25
CA ALA A 423 -19.04 0.93 8.89
C ALA A 423 -18.29 2.26 8.92
N GLU A 424 -18.78 3.19 9.75
CA GLU A 424 -18.13 4.47 9.98
C GLU A 424 -16.71 4.30 10.52
N THR A 425 -16.52 3.40 11.50
CA THR A 425 -15.21 3.14 12.12
C THR A 425 -14.23 2.60 11.09
N ALA A 426 -14.62 1.67 10.23
CA ALA A 426 -13.75 1.16 9.17
C ALA A 426 -13.27 2.29 8.22
N LEU A 427 -14.18 3.17 7.81
CA LEU A 427 -13.87 4.34 6.98
C LEU A 427 -12.99 5.36 7.72
N ALA A 428 -13.30 5.65 8.98
CA ALA A 428 -12.49 6.49 9.85
C ALA A 428 -11.07 5.93 9.95
N ASN A 429 -10.93 4.62 10.17
CA ASN A 429 -9.64 3.96 10.34
C ASN A 429 -8.79 4.04 9.06
N PHE A 430 -9.40 3.89 7.90
CA PHE A 430 -8.71 4.07 6.62
C PHE A 430 -8.35 5.53 6.37
N LEU A 431 -9.30 6.46 6.51
CA LEU A 431 -9.11 7.87 6.18
C LEU A 431 -8.41 8.67 7.27
N ALA A 432 -8.22 8.09 8.46
CA ALA A 432 -7.49 8.68 9.58
C ALA A 432 -6.11 9.10 9.09
N GLY A 433 -6.01 10.39 8.75
CA GLY A 433 -4.81 11.03 8.25
C GLY A 433 -3.79 11.29 9.34
N GLN A 434 -4.10 10.96 10.61
CA GLN A 434 -3.25 11.29 11.74
C GLN A 434 -2.93 10.07 12.59
N GLY A 435 -1.75 9.51 12.36
CA GLY A 435 -1.03 8.89 13.47
C GLY A 435 -0.76 9.98 14.52
N ARG A 436 -0.46 9.60 15.76
CA ARG A 436 -0.12 10.54 16.86
C ARG A 436 0.94 11.60 16.48
N GLU A 437 1.68 11.38 15.40
CA GLU A 437 2.90 12.11 15.03
C GLU A 437 2.86 12.74 13.62
N THR A 438 1.74 12.69 12.89
CA THR A 438 1.67 13.38 11.59
C THR A 438 1.73 14.90 11.77
N ARG A 439 2.33 15.61 10.79
CA ARG A 439 2.34 17.08 10.75
C ARG A 439 1.27 17.66 9.82
N GLU A 440 0.47 16.82 9.15
CA GLU A 440 -0.60 17.27 8.26
C GLU A 440 -1.77 17.90 9.03
N GLU A 441 -2.42 18.88 8.42
CA GLU A 441 -3.65 19.47 8.96
C GLU A 441 -4.79 18.44 9.09
N ARG A 442 -5.63 18.60 10.12
CA ARG A 442 -6.84 17.80 10.27
C ARG A 442 -7.84 18.16 9.19
N ARG A 443 -8.36 17.14 8.52
CA ARG A 443 -9.37 17.28 7.48
C ARG A 443 -10.76 16.96 8.02
N ALA A 444 -11.79 17.47 7.36
CA ALA A 444 -13.19 17.26 7.74
C ALA A 444 -13.51 15.78 8.00
N TRP A 445 -13.07 14.87 7.13
CA TRP A 445 -13.40 13.46 7.26
C TRP A 445 -12.76 12.74 8.46
N VAL A 446 -11.84 13.37 9.20
CA VAL A 446 -11.30 12.82 10.46
C VAL A 446 -11.82 13.54 11.70
N MET A 447 -12.75 14.47 11.53
CA MET A 447 -13.38 15.22 12.63
C MET A 447 -14.81 14.73 12.84
N SER A 448 -15.32 14.86 14.07
CA SER A 448 -16.75 14.78 14.37
C SER A 448 -17.32 16.19 14.48
N GLU A 449 -18.56 16.41 14.02
CA GLU A 449 -19.27 17.69 14.22
C GLU A 449 -19.44 18.03 15.70
N GLN A 450 -19.52 17.02 16.58
CA GLN A 450 -19.58 17.20 18.04
C GLN A 450 -18.22 17.57 18.65
N GLY A 451 -17.17 17.66 17.83
CA GLY A 451 -15.81 17.91 18.26
C GLY A 451 -15.03 16.62 18.54
N GLY A 452 -13.70 16.73 18.52
CA GLY A 452 -12.80 15.60 18.66
C GLY A 452 -12.38 14.98 17.32
N ALA A 453 -11.26 14.26 17.34
CA ALA A 453 -10.75 13.55 16.18
C ALA A 453 -11.25 12.09 16.20
N ARG A 454 -11.60 11.58 15.02
CA ARG A 454 -11.83 10.17 14.76
C ARG A 454 -10.46 9.47 14.78
N VAL A 455 -9.99 9.09 15.97
CA VAL A 455 -8.68 8.45 16.16
C VAL A 455 -8.82 6.95 15.96
N ALA A 456 -7.96 6.40 15.12
CA ALA A 456 -8.07 5.01 14.73
C ALA A 456 -6.73 4.38 14.39
N TRP A 457 -6.57 3.12 14.77
CA TRP A 457 -5.41 2.30 14.44
C TRP A 457 -5.79 1.16 13.47
N LEU A 458 -5.10 1.06 12.32
CA LEU A 458 -5.23 -0.10 11.42
C LEU A 458 -4.11 -1.09 11.65
N ASN A 459 -4.48 -2.35 11.87
CA ASN A 459 -3.53 -3.46 11.84
C ASN A 459 -3.43 -4.01 10.41
N LEU A 460 -2.43 -3.57 9.65
CA LEU A 460 -2.25 -4.02 8.26
C LEU A 460 -2.04 -5.53 8.15
N LYS A 461 -1.39 -6.16 9.14
CA LYS A 461 -1.24 -7.62 9.13
C LYS A 461 -2.61 -8.27 9.13
N ASN A 462 -3.48 -7.90 10.07
CA ASN A 462 -4.83 -8.48 10.15
C ASN A 462 -5.65 -8.18 8.88
N ILE A 463 -5.48 -6.99 8.29
CA ILE A 463 -6.19 -6.62 7.04
C ILE A 463 -5.73 -7.50 5.89
N VAL A 464 -4.42 -7.70 5.71
CA VAL A 464 -3.88 -8.59 4.67
C VAL A 464 -4.36 -10.02 4.88
N GLU A 465 -4.37 -10.51 6.13
CA GLU A 465 -4.85 -11.85 6.47
C GLU A 465 -6.37 -12.02 6.27
N THR A 466 -7.14 -10.94 6.36
CA THR A 466 -8.59 -10.95 6.10
C THR A 466 -8.91 -10.80 4.62
N ALA A 467 -8.12 -10.00 3.89
CA ALA A 467 -8.34 -9.70 2.48
C ALA A 467 -7.97 -10.84 1.54
N PHE A 468 -7.02 -11.69 1.93
CA PHE A 468 -6.52 -12.78 1.09
C PHE A 468 -6.61 -14.12 1.82
N ALA A 469 -6.97 -15.17 1.09
CA ALA A 469 -7.00 -16.53 1.60
C ALA A 469 -5.63 -17.01 2.11
N GLU A 470 -5.59 -18.03 2.97
CA GLU A 470 -4.34 -18.50 3.58
C GLU A 470 -3.31 -19.01 2.57
N ASP A 471 -3.80 -19.64 1.50
CA ASP A 471 -3.01 -20.15 0.38
C ASP A 471 -2.74 -19.09 -0.71
N ASP A 472 -3.27 -17.87 -0.56
CA ASP A 472 -2.99 -16.78 -1.49
C ASP A 472 -1.53 -16.33 -1.36
N ARG A 473 -0.83 -16.34 -2.51
CA ARG A 473 0.57 -15.95 -2.61
C ARG A 473 0.84 -14.51 -2.15
N PHE A 474 -0.13 -13.59 -2.25
CA PHE A 474 0.00 -12.23 -1.73
C PHE A 474 0.23 -12.20 -0.21
N ARG A 475 -0.39 -13.11 0.56
CA ARG A 475 -0.15 -13.23 2.02
C ARG A 475 1.30 -13.61 2.32
N THR A 476 1.84 -14.57 1.57
CA THR A 476 3.24 -15.01 1.71
C THR A 476 4.23 -13.91 1.28
N LEU A 477 3.96 -13.26 0.14
CA LEU A 477 4.81 -12.19 -0.39
C LEU A 477 4.80 -10.93 0.49
N TYR A 478 3.66 -10.63 1.14
CA TYR A 478 3.59 -9.57 2.14
C TYR A 478 4.54 -9.82 3.30
N ALA A 479 4.55 -11.04 3.83
CA ALA A 479 5.38 -11.41 4.95
C ALA A 479 6.89 -11.35 4.59
N LEU A 480 7.25 -11.84 3.40
CA LEU A 480 8.62 -11.79 2.88
C LEU A 480 9.10 -10.35 2.62
N SER A 481 8.28 -9.52 1.99
CA SER A 481 8.62 -8.13 1.69
C SER A 481 8.67 -7.26 2.95
N SER A 482 7.81 -7.54 3.94
CA SER A 482 7.91 -6.99 5.30
C SER A 482 9.22 -7.40 5.99
N ALA A 483 9.65 -8.66 5.84
CA ALA A 483 10.95 -9.10 6.33
C ALA A 483 12.11 -8.34 5.67
N ALA A 484 12.03 -8.06 4.36
CA ALA A 484 13.07 -7.34 3.63
C ALA A 484 13.19 -5.86 4.07
N MET A 485 12.04 -5.20 4.29
CA MET A 485 11.97 -3.84 4.83
C MET A 485 12.69 -3.75 6.18
N HIS A 486 12.42 -4.69 7.09
CA HIS A 486 13.01 -4.71 8.44
C HIS A 486 14.40 -5.39 8.53
N ALA A 487 15.05 -5.63 7.39
CA ALA A 487 16.36 -6.30 7.30
C ALA A 487 16.41 -7.71 7.89
N ARG A 488 15.27 -8.39 8.04
CA ARG A 488 15.19 -9.80 8.49
C ARG A 488 15.51 -10.78 7.35
N SER A 489 15.16 -10.38 6.13
CA SER A 489 15.63 -10.96 4.87
C SER A 489 16.30 -9.86 4.03
N TYR A 490 16.94 -10.25 2.93
CA TYR A 490 17.70 -9.33 2.08
C TYR A 490 18.78 -8.60 2.90
N ARG A 491 19.41 -9.35 3.81
CA ARG A 491 20.46 -8.87 4.69
C ARG A 491 21.70 -8.53 3.88
N GLY A 492 22.53 -7.66 4.42
CA GLY A 492 23.78 -7.27 3.77
C GLY A 492 24.63 -8.46 3.33
N ILE A 493 24.75 -9.48 4.17
CA ILE A 493 25.52 -10.69 3.84
C ILE A 493 24.87 -11.51 2.70
N GLU A 494 23.55 -11.57 2.64
CA GLU A 494 22.82 -12.28 1.59
C GLU A 494 23.00 -11.58 0.25
N LEU A 495 22.90 -10.25 0.26
CA LEU A 495 23.11 -9.41 -0.92
C LEU A 495 24.57 -9.43 -1.40
N LEU A 496 25.55 -9.56 -0.50
CA LEU A 496 26.95 -9.73 -0.90
C LEU A 496 27.19 -11.06 -1.61
N LEU A 497 26.72 -12.16 -1.00
CA LEU A 497 27.07 -13.51 -1.44
C LEU A 497 26.21 -14.00 -2.60
N ARG A 498 24.98 -13.50 -2.71
CA ARG A 498 23.95 -14.01 -3.65
C ARG A 498 23.26 -12.90 -4.43
N PHE A 499 23.99 -11.82 -4.74
CA PHE A 499 23.40 -10.63 -5.39
C PHE A 499 22.57 -10.97 -6.63
N ALA A 500 23.10 -11.81 -7.53
CA ALA A 500 22.44 -12.19 -8.77
C ALA A 500 21.14 -12.97 -8.50
N ASP A 501 21.18 -14.01 -7.66
CA ASP A 501 20.01 -14.81 -7.28
C ASP A 501 18.92 -13.94 -6.65
N VAL A 502 19.33 -13.06 -5.72
CA VAL A 502 18.41 -12.21 -4.97
C VAL A 502 17.75 -11.17 -5.89
N THR A 503 18.51 -10.62 -6.84
CA THR A 503 17.97 -9.73 -7.87
C THR A 503 17.02 -10.46 -8.82
N ALA A 504 17.39 -11.64 -9.30
CA ALA A 504 16.50 -12.46 -10.14
C ALA A 504 15.21 -12.79 -9.41
N HIS A 505 15.29 -13.20 -8.14
CA HIS A 505 14.13 -13.51 -7.31
C HIS A 505 13.21 -12.30 -7.09
N SER A 506 13.78 -11.14 -6.75
CA SER A 506 12.99 -9.90 -6.61
C SER A 506 12.31 -9.47 -7.91
N ARG A 507 12.97 -9.65 -9.06
CA ARG A 507 12.36 -9.36 -10.36
C ARG A 507 11.17 -10.27 -10.63
N HIS A 508 11.29 -11.57 -10.37
CA HIS A 508 10.19 -12.52 -10.49
C HIS A 508 9.01 -12.13 -9.59
N ILE A 509 9.28 -11.83 -8.30
CA ILE A 509 8.23 -11.40 -7.37
C ILE A 509 7.56 -10.11 -7.87
N GLY A 510 8.36 -9.11 -8.26
CA GLY A 510 7.87 -7.82 -8.74
C GLY A 510 6.94 -7.97 -9.95
N LEU A 511 7.31 -8.82 -10.91
CA LEU A 511 6.47 -9.10 -12.08
C LEU A 511 5.18 -9.84 -11.74
N LEU A 512 5.22 -10.84 -10.86
CA LEU A 512 4.00 -11.57 -10.45
C LEU A 512 2.99 -10.64 -9.77
N VAL A 513 3.48 -9.74 -8.92
CA VAL A 513 2.64 -8.77 -8.22
C VAL A 513 2.09 -7.73 -9.20
N LEU A 514 2.93 -7.21 -10.11
CA LEU A 514 2.48 -6.30 -11.16
C LEU A 514 1.42 -6.93 -12.06
N GLU A 515 1.60 -8.17 -12.49
CA GLU A 515 0.67 -8.85 -13.40
C GLU A 515 -0.73 -8.93 -12.80
N ARG A 516 -0.82 -9.34 -11.54
CA ARG A 516 -2.09 -9.39 -10.82
C ARG A 516 -2.70 -7.99 -10.64
N LEU A 517 -1.90 -6.99 -10.29
CA LEU A 517 -2.40 -5.63 -10.06
C LEU A 517 -2.72 -4.84 -11.32
N CYS A 518 -2.20 -5.26 -12.48
CA CYS A 518 -2.55 -4.72 -13.78
C CYS A 518 -3.76 -5.43 -14.41
N ASN A 519 -4.25 -6.52 -13.80
CA ASN A 519 -5.44 -7.21 -14.28
C ASN A 519 -6.69 -6.36 -14.02
N ARG A 520 -7.27 -5.84 -15.11
CA ARG A 520 -8.46 -4.97 -15.06
C ARG A 520 -9.68 -5.66 -14.45
N ASN A 521 -9.87 -6.96 -14.68
CA ASN A 521 -11.03 -7.65 -14.14
C ASN A 521 -10.95 -7.69 -12.60
N GLU A 522 -9.79 -8.07 -12.07
CA GLU A 522 -9.59 -8.12 -10.62
C GLU A 522 -9.65 -6.72 -9.98
N GLU A 523 -9.14 -5.69 -10.66
CA GLU A 523 -9.32 -4.31 -10.21
C GLU A 523 -10.80 -3.90 -10.18
N MET A 524 -11.56 -4.22 -11.24
CA MET A 524 -12.99 -3.90 -11.33
C MET A 524 -13.83 -4.68 -10.30
N ASP A 525 -13.50 -5.95 -10.02
CA ASP A 525 -14.21 -6.77 -9.04
C ASP A 525 -14.19 -6.09 -7.66
N HIS A 526 -13.03 -5.59 -7.23
CA HIS A 526 -12.92 -4.92 -5.93
C HIS A 526 -13.56 -3.53 -5.91
N LEU A 527 -13.42 -2.76 -6.99
CA LEU A 527 -14.07 -1.44 -7.10
C LEU A 527 -15.59 -1.55 -7.16
N SER A 528 -16.12 -2.63 -7.74
CA SER A 528 -17.56 -2.87 -7.81
C SER A 528 -18.19 -2.99 -6.42
N ALA A 529 -17.52 -3.65 -5.48
CA ALA A 529 -17.98 -3.76 -4.10
C ALA A 529 -18.07 -2.39 -3.42
N ALA A 530 -17.08 -1.52 -3.66
CA ALA A 530 -17.10 -0.16 -3.13
C ALA A 530 -18.22 0.69 -3.74
N ALA A 531 -18.43 0.56 -5.05
CA ALA A 531 -19.51 1.24 -5.76
C ALA A 531 -20.89 0.79 -5.25
N MET A 532 -21.09 -0.52 -5.05
CA MET A 532 -22.35 -1.05 -4.50
C MET A 532 -22.61 -0.52 -3.09
N ALA A 533 -21.63 -0.60 -2.19
CA ALA A 533 -21.78 -0.10 -0.82
C ALA A 533 -22.01 1.43 -0.77
N SER A 534 -21.33 2.20 -1.64
CA SER A 534 -21.56 3.63 -1.76
C SER A 534 -22.96 3.94 -2.28
N ASN A 535 -23.41 3.26 -3.34
CA ASN A 535 -24.72 3.46 -3.93
C ASN A 535 -25.84 3.09 -2.95
N GLN A 536 -25.66 2.05 -2.15
CA GLN A 536 -26.59 1.68 -1.07
C GLN A 536 -26.73 2.81 -0.03
N MET A 537 -25.63 3.42 0.40
CA MET A 537 -25.67 4.55 1.33
C MET A 537 -26.29 5.80 0.70
N ASP A 538 -25.94 6.10 -0.56
CA ASP A 538 -26.49 7.26 -1.29
C ASP A 538 -28.00 7.10 -1.55
N HIS A 539 -28.45 5.90 -1.93
CA HIS A 539 -29.86 5.57 -2.10
C HIS A 539 -30.63 5.73 -0.79
N ALA A 540 -30.11 5.16 0.30
CA ALA A 540 -30.72 5.29 1.62
C ALA A 540 -30.78 6.75 2.08
N ALA A 541 -29.75 7.55 1.81
CA ALA A 541 -29.76 8.99 2.08
C ALA A 541 -30.81 9.74 1.24
N ALA A 542 -30.88 9.46 -0.06
CA ALA A 542 -31.80 10.10 -0.99
C ALA A 542 -33.28 9.80 -0.66
N PHE A 543 -33.56 8.59 -0.15
CA PHE A 543 -34.89 8.22 0.32
C PHE A 543 -35.29 8.93 1.62
N GLY A 544 -34.33 9.43 2.41
CA GLY A 544 -34.57 10.06 3.72
C GLY A 544 -34.20 9.19 4.93
N GLY A 545 -33.45 8.11 4.72
CA GLY A 545 -33.07 7.14 5.75
C GLY A 545 -34.24 6.27 6.21
N ALA A 546 -34.05 5.58 7.34
CA ALA A 546 -35.11 4.74 7.92
C ALA A 546 -36.29 5.58 8.45
N ALA A 547 -36.04 6.85 8.78
CA ALA A 547 -37.06 7.77 9.27
C ALA A 547 -38.15 8.10 8.23
N ALA A 548 -37.82 8.04 6.93
CA ALA A 548 -38.78 8.29 5.86
C ALA A 548 -39.62 7.06 5.46
N ALA A 549 -39.27 5.88 5.98
CA ALA A 549 -39.95 4.64 5.63
C ALA A 549 -41.31 4.51 6.33
N ALA A 550 -42.35 4.15 5.55
CA ALA A 550 -43.70 3.96 6.10
C ALA A 550 -43.87 2.64 6.88
N THR A 551 -43.00 1.66 6.64
CA THR A 551 -43.04 0.34 7.27
C THR A 551 -41.63 -0.19 7.48
N ASP A 552 -41.45 -1.11 8.43
CA ASP A 552 -40.17 -1.80 8.65
C ASP A 552 -39.69 -2.48 7.37
N ARG A 553 -40.62 -3.10 6.59
CA ARG A 553 -40.30 -3.69 5.28
C ARG A 553 -39.63 -2.70 4.36
N ILE A 554 -40.23 -1.52 4.18
CA ILE A 554 -39.68 -0.44 3.35
C ILE A 554 -38.35 0.04 3.92
N ALA A 555 -38.24 0.20 5.23
CA ALA A 555 -37.02 0.64 5.89
C ALA A 555 -35.85 -0.32 5.61
N GLN A 556 -36.08 -1.62 5.64
CA GLN A 556 -35.09 -2.64 5.31
C GLN A 556 -34.74 -2.66 3.80
N GLN A 557 -35.75 -2.53 2.94
CA GLN A 557 -35.60 -2.50 1.48
C GLN A 557 -34.80 -1.27 0.98
N VAL A 558 -34.94 -0.13 1.65
CA VAL A 558 -34.13 1.08 1.42
C VAL A 558 -32.65 0.83 1.68
N PHE A 559 -32.33 -0.08 2.60
CA PHE A 559 -30.95 -0.51 2.84
C PHE A 559 -30.60 -1.77 2.05
N GLY A 560 -31.36 -2.12 1.01
CA GLY A 560 -31.06 -3.23 0.10
C GLY A 560 -31.22 -4.62 0.72
N HIS A 561 -32.04 -4.77 1.75
CA HIS A 561 -32.41 -6.06 2.32
C HIS A 561 -33.78 -6.51 1.82
N PHE A 562 -33.82 -7.67 1.14
CA PHE A 562 -35.03 -8.23 0.52
C PHE A 562 -35.29 -9.63 1.07
N GLN A 563 -36.35 -9.80 1.87
CA GLN A 563 -36.76 -11.10 2.43
C GLN A 563 -37.87 -11.78 1.63
N GLU A 564 -38.61 -11.01 0.85
CA GLU A 564 -39.79 -11.45 0.12
C GLU A 564 -39.54 -11.44 -1.39
N VAL A 565 -40.33 -12.24 -2.10
CA VAL A 565 -40.37 -12.28 -3.57
C VAL A 565 -40.93 -10.95 -4.07
N PHE A 566 -40.27 -10.33 -5.05
CA PHE A 566 -40.75 -9.10 -5.65
C PHE A 566 -42.05 -9.34 -6.42
N VAL A 567 -43.03 -8.48 -6.21
CA VAL A 567 -44.36 -8.54 -6.81
C VAL A 567 -44.50 -7.45 -7.87
N GLN A 568 -44.83 -7.86 -9.10
CA GLN A 568 -45.11 -6.91 -10.19
C GLN A 568 -46.35 -6.05 -9.86
N GLY A 569 -46.23 -4.74 -10.09
CA GLY A 569 -47.25 -3.73 -9.74
C GLY A 569 -47.18 -3.23 -8.30
N LEU A 570 -46.35 -3.85 -7.43
CA LEU A 570 -46.10 -3.39 -6.07
C LEU A 570 -44.64 -2.96 -5.86
N ASP A 571 -43.69 -3.80 -6.27
CA ASP A 571 -42.26 -3.58 -6.06
C ASP A 571 -41.57 -3.15 -7.37
N TYR A 572 -42.07 -3.61 -8.52
CA TYR A 572 -41.58 -3.20 -9.83
C TYR A 572 -42.68 -3.21 -10.89
N SER A 573 -42.46 -2.50 -11.99
CA SER A 573 -43.30 -2.50 -13.19
C SER A 573 -42.47 -2.86 -14.43
N GLY A 574 -43.13 -3.03 -15.58
CA GLY A 574 -42.50 -3.54 -16.80
C GLY A 574 -42.39 -5.07 -16.83
N ASP A 575 -42.11 -5.62 -18.00
CA ASP A 575 -41.94 -7.06 -18.24
C ASP A 575 -40.48 -7.43 -18.60
N GLY A 576 -39.59 -6.43 -18.65
CA GLY A 576 -38.16 -6.58 -18.84
C GLY A 576 -37.72 -6.66 -20.30
N THR A 577 -38.56 -6.28 -21.26
CA THR A 577 -38.14 -6.16 -22.68
C THR A 577 -37.57 -4.77 -22.98
N ASN A 578 -37.00 -4.63 -24.18
CA ASN A 578 -36.52 -3.34 -24.68
C ASN A 578 -37.65 -2.30 -24.79
N GLU A 579 -38.88 -2.72 -25.11
CA GLU A 579 -40.06 -1.85 -25.19
C GLU A 579 -40.70 -1.57 -23.84
N ASN A 580 -40.42 -2.38 -22.82
CA ASN A 580 -41.05 -2.29 -21.51
C ASN A 580 -40.09 -2.75 -20.39
N PRO A 581 -38.99 -2.00 -20.18
CA PRO A 581 -37.94 -2.39 -19.23
C PRO A 581 -38.49 -2.44 -17.81
N PHE A 582 -37.86 -3.25 -16.96
CA PHE A 582 -38.18 -3.27 -15.54
C PHE A 582 -37.89 -1.91 -14.90
N TYR A 583 -38.82 -1.44 -14.09
CA TYR A 583 -38.72 -0.22 -13.31
C TYR A 583 -39.06 -0.51 -11.85
N PHE A 584 -38.13 -0.23 -10.95
CA PHE A 584 -38.30 -0.46 -9.51
C PHE A 584 -38.96 0.71 -8.81
N GLU A 585 -39.73 0.42 -7.76
CA GLU A 585 -40.22 1.44 -6.85
C GLU A 585 -39.07 2.20 -6.15
N PRO A 586 -39.25 3.49 -5.80
CA PRO A 586 -38.16 4.34 -5.28
C PRO A 586 -37.49 3.87 -4.00
N HIS A 587 -38.14 2.99 -3.22
CA HIS A 587 -37.58 2.47 -1.98
C HIS A 587 -36.62 1.29 -2.20
N LEU A 588 -36.59 0.68 -3.40
CA LEU A 588 -35.72 -0.45 -3.70
C LEU A 588 -34.38 0.04 -4.23
N GLU A 589 -33.29 -0.35 -3.59
CA GLU A 589 -31.94 -0.04 -4.08
C GLU A 589 -31.71 -0.76 -5.43
N TYR A 590 -31.52 0.04 -6.48
CA TYR A 590 -31.56 -0.43 -7.87
C TYR A 590 -30.63 -1.60 -8.17
N TYR A 591 -29.37 -1.54 -7.75
CA TYR A 591 -28.41 -2.58 -8.11
C TYR A 591 -28.75 -3.89 -7.41
N LYS A 592 -28.92 -3.91 -6.08
CA LYS A 592 -29.30 -5.11 -5.36
C LYS A 592 -30.68 -5.64 -5.81
N ALA A 593 -31.64 -4.76 -6.10
CA ALA A 593 -32.97 -5.15 -6.58
C ALA A 593 -32.91 -5.81 -7.97
N SER A 594 -32.09 -5.27 -8.89
CA SER A 594 -31.90 -5.88 -10.21
C SER A 594 -31.32 -7.29 -10.13
N TYR A 595 -30.33 -7.52 -9.25
CA TYR A 595 -29.74 -8.84 -9.05
C TYR A 595 -30.72 -9.80 -8.38
N ALA A 596 -31.46 -9.35 -7.38
CA ALA A 596 -32.47 -10.15 -6.70
C ALA A 596 -33.64 -10.53 -7.64
N LEU A 597 -34.11 -9.61 -8.49
CA LEU A 597 -35.15 -9.91 -9.47
C LEU A 597 -34.64 -10.88 -10.55
N LEU A 598 -33.41 -10.71 -11.05
CA LEU A 598 -32.80 -11.67 -11.97
C LEU A 598 -32.74 -13.08 -11.37
N ALA A 599 -32.29 -13.19 -10.12
CA ALA A 599 -32.23 -14.47 -9.41
C ALA A 599 -33.63 -15.09 -9.23
N GLN A 600 -34.63 -14.29 -8.89
CA GLN A 600 -36.04 -14.70 -8.81
C GLN A 600 -36.57 -15.21 -10.16
N LEU A 601 -36.11 -14.63 -11.28
CA LEU A 601 -36.44 -15.05 -12.64
C LEU A 601 -35.60 -16.24 -13.14
N GLY A 602 -34.75 -16.83 -12.27
CA GLY A 602 -33.91 -17.98 -12.61
C GLY A 602 -32.65 -17.62 -13.40
N VAL A 603 -32.30 -16.34 -13.49
CA VAL A 603 -31.06 -15.86 -14.12
C VAL A 603 -29.99 -15.69 -13.06
N SER A 604 -28.86 -16.39 -13.22
CA SER A 604 -27.70 -16.21 -12.35
C SER A 604 -26.90 -14.95 -12.76
N PRO A 605 -26.87 -13.88 -11.94
CA PRO A 605 -26.21 -12.63 -12.30
C PRO A 605 -24.70 -12.79 -12.50
N GLY A 606 -24.06 -13.74 -11.80
CA GLY A 606 -22.63 -14.02 -11.92
C GLY A 606 -22.22 -14.66 -13.25
N SER A 607 -23.16 -15.20 -14.02
CA SER A 607 -22.92 -15.80 -15.34
C SER A 607 -23.54 -15.01 -16.49
N ALA A 608 -24.47 -14.11 -16.19
CA ALA A 608 -25.16 -13.31 -17.20
C ALA A 608 -24.31 -12.12 -17.63
N LYS A 609 -24.17 -11.91 -18.93
CA LYS A 609 -23.45 -10.74 -19.45
C LYS A 609 -24.30 -9.49 -19.27
N ARG A 610 -23.78 -8.48 -18.57
CA ARG A 610 -24.37 -7.15 -18.40
C ARG A 610 -23.76 -6.14 -19.37
N ILE A 611 -24.60 -5.30 -19.97
CA ILE A 611 -24.19 -4.20 -20.85
C ILE A 611 -25.09 -2.98 -20.56
N LEU A 612 -24.55 -1.76 -20.61
CA LEU A 612 -25.36 -0.55 -20.63
C LEU A 612 -25.81 -0.25 -22.06
N ASP A 613 -27.10 -0.05 -22.27
CA ASP A 613 -27.69 0.25 -23.58
C ASP A 613 -28.85 1.25 -23.43
N HIS A 614 -29.42 1.70 -24.54
CA HIS A 614 -30.62 2.54 -24.54
C HIS A 614 -31.83 1.75 -24.99
N ASP A 615 -32.94 1.92 -24.28
CA ASP A 615 -34.22 1.33 -24.68
C ASP A 615 -34.75 1.98 -25.97
N VAL A 616 -35.87 1.46 -26.51
CA VAL A 616 -36.51 2.02 -27.72
C VAL A 616 -36.95 3.49 -27.57
N PHE A 617 -37.03 4.00 -26.34
CA PHE A 617 -37.39 5.37 -26.01
C PHE A 617 -36.18 6.24 -25.67
N GLY A 618 -34.95 5.71 -25.76
CA GLY A 618 -33.72 6.41 -25.47
C GLY A 618 -33.40 6.53 -23.97
N HIS A 619 -34.03 5.75 -23.09
CA HIS A 619 -33.63 5.70 -21.69
C HIS A 619 -32.43 4.77 -21.50
N LEU A 620 -31.48 5.18 -20.68
CA LEU A 620 -30.36 4.33 -20.27
C LEU A 620 -30.87 3.12 -19.46
N CYS A 621 -30.47 1.93 -19.88
CA CYS A 621 -30.88 0.66 -19.28
C CYS A 621 -29.67 -0.25 -19.03
N ASP A 622 -29.73 -1.03 -17.94
CA ASP A 622 -28.92 -2.23 -17.82
C ASP A 622 -29.58 -3.37 -18.58
N LYS A 623 -28.86 -3.88 -19.55
CA LYS A 623 -29.23 -5.02 -20.36
C LYS A 623 -28.47 -6.26 -19.90
N TRP A 624 -29.20 -7.30 -19.54
CA TRP A 624 -28.66 -8.59 -19.11
C TRP A 624 -29.01 -9.69 -20.10
N HIS A 625 -28.00 -10.42 -20.54
CA HIS A 625 -28.18 -11.59 -21.40
C HIS A 625 -28.40 -12.83 -20.53
N GLY A 626 -29.67 -13.22 -20.38
CA GLY A 626 -30.06 -14.46 -19.72
C GLY A 626 -30.06 -15.67 -20.67
N PRO A 627 -30.36 -16.87 -20.14
CA PRO A 627 -30.34 -18.11 -20.92
C PRO A 627 -31.50 -18.21 -21.93
N ASP A 628 -32.61 -17.55 -21.66
CA ASP A 628 -33.86 -17.61 -22.42
C ASP A 628 -34.15 -16.32 -23.20
N ARG A 629 -33.83 -15.16 -22.63
CA ARG A 629 -34.03 -13.84 -23.25
C ARG A 629 -33.07 -12.77 -22.71
N GLU A 630 -33.20 -11.58 -23.27
CA GLU A 630 -32.60 -10.36 -22.72
C GLU A 630 -33.52 -9.74 -21.68
N TYR A 631 -32.94 -9.26 -20.59
CA TYR A 631 -33.65 -8.60 -19.48
C TYR A 631 -33.16 -7.16 -19.36
N TRP A 632 -34.08 -6.21 -19.51
CA TRP A 632 -33.79 -4.79 -19.54
C TRP A 632 -34.29 -4.13 -18.26
N PHE A 633 -33.43 -3.39 -17.58
CA PHE A 633 -33.72 -2.64 -16.36
C PHE A 633 -33.46 -1.16 -16.61
N LYS A 634 -34.46 -0.32 -16.36
CA LYS A 634 -34.30 1.12 -16.52
C LYS A 634 -33.43 1.68 -15.40
N VAL A 635 -32.30 2.30 -15.75
CA VAL A 635 -31.40 2.92 -14.77
C VAL A 635 -32.08 4.17 -14.19
N PRO A 636 -32.13 4.33 -12.85
CA PRO A 636 -32.61 5.56 -12.23
C PRO A 636 -31.58 6.66 -12.50
N LEU A 637 -31.88 7.56 -13.44
CA LEU A 637 -31.10 8.78 -13.62
C LEU A 637 -31.62 9.83 -12.62
N ASP A 638 -30.77 10.24 -11.70
CA ASP A 638 -31.00 11.42 -10.85
C ASP A 638 -31.31 12.61 -11.76
N ARG A 639 -32.51 13.19 -11.62
CA ARG A 639 -32.92 14.39 -12.38
C ARG A 639 -32.08 15.63 -12.07
N ASP A 640 -31.19 15.56 -11.07
CA ASP A 640 -30.35 16.69 -10.63
C ASP A 640 -28.85 16.55 -10.96
N GLN A 641 -28.45 15.55 -11.76
CA GLN A 641 -27.06 15.42 -12.25
C GLN A 641 -27.00 15.04 -13.73
N ALA A 642 -27.47 15.92 -14.60
CA ALA A 642 -26.99 16.06 -15.98
C ALA A 642 -26.10 17.33 -16.03
N PRO A 643 -25.08 17.38 -16.91
CA PRO A 643 -23.90 18.26 -16.77
C PRO A 643 -24.17 19.75 -16.56
#